data_AF-A2F6J2-F1
#
_entry.id   AF-A2F6J2-F1
#
_cell.length_a   1.000
_cell.length_b   1.000
_cell.length_c   1.000
_cell.angle_alpha   90.00
_cell.angle_beta   90.00
_cell.angle_gamma   90.00
#
_symmetry.space_group_name_H-M   'P 1'
#
loop_
_entity.id
_entity.type
_entity.pdbx_description
1 polymer ?
#
loop_
_entity_poly.entity_id
_entity_poly.type
_entity_poly.pdbx_seq_one_letter_code
_entity_poly.pdbx_strand_id
1 'polypeptide(L)'
;MDYQFFTQNNNCYYTIHQTSYDKSIFCLFSDSKNFDSLMPEAFLWWNAVVNYEENLDTPPERPGITEMNIIWQELSPIFHTHCNEGESEEMYWEDVYKCLCTLADNQNVGDPRTDFSAFVESLYSYRNLIKITDLDGAIYYAQRFCPKENSNFFVHEFLFAVSDPFLTVEAIDKLNSLNIEPWKSYIQQPGAIERIFDLFITFLQPANRTVENEYESFRVMLANLMTTLICESNNEVFRKQQYAASLYSRLLNLIIYSQTDASVSFARCAIQLNKKFLKEYDADERAKRIVALLNASTSNKLSHAMTTLFAVSQGSITIPNYILAQQLSKNIQTEFDLNTVVSINRTGKEAKFIVMRSVAQTMVQSKLLMRLAAKYLVEIMSSLEDQDLIEWIQKFFLLIFVYIKIASKKEKYIRRLLMLCEIISTEQFLSATFAKKIILPCANTCYLKGGCDFLTYYFPLGSDLPQSNTYSRELSRYEKMRFKLKTFPFKNNSNMLVEGSRNRKNSNGEVPLEMRAIINDFADLGISERAKPYLYRRSKLSVIDQQNTIFTLEDFIDQNKSKAEKIKNKSRHKRSSVNPDLFTTEGILPITGLRSCMYANEAQLYDFQYKILMDFTNIAHELISVLKQLPGLNADIRLLQYDMQHFGLEDNYYKSLKDQRAQLRKLIPIYSRKYTAPKYIEEIFGVLSQGGVKFDQNLQYAPPNELDTVLVEYIQRSSYKEIMNATAMIIEDGTLDGAVSTIWELNNSIIEDLKMTFNQNAMILYMSLIRAIFDNAYALNPRPHLNRYSKANKEFLEKARKFIEQPISLLNLSETIVGAKRVNQPIYSLMLSSKYSFEHIQFLTNPIDILYQIHLQCQQLFQLSSTGTLSPPDHQMLILALVASTPPSNAVSIAIFLEKWGNLFSNATLSKSKRMFIDAVSGIINIVKITDDS
;
A
#
# COMPACT_ATOMS: atom_id res chain seq x y z
N MET A 1 5.65 51.19 18.27
CA MET A 1 5.06 50.77 19.57
C MET A 1 5.27 49.28 19.66
N ASP A 2 6.44 48.90 20.15
CA ASP A 2 6.95 47.54 20.16
C ASP A 2 6.39 46.81 21.37
N TYR A 3 5.67 45.72 21.13
CA TYR A 3 5.30 44.77 22.17
C TYR A 3 6.14 43.51 22.02
N GLN A 4 7.15 43.42 22.89
CA GLN A 4 7.84 42.19 23.25
C GLN A 4 6.83 41.21 23.87
N PHE A 5 6.80 39.97 23.37
CA PHE A 5 6.19 38.86 24.10
C PHE A 5 7.27 37.84 24.49
N PHE A 6 7.21 37.49 25.76
CA PHE A 6 8.04 36.57 26.53
C PHE A 6 8.28 35.23 25.84
N THR A 7 9.54 34.90 25.62
CA THR A 7 10.04 33.53 25.61
C THR A 7 10.26 33.07 27.05
N GLN A 8 9.38 32.21 27.58
CA GLN A 8 9.70 31.47 28.80
C GLN A 8 10.67 30.34 28.45
N ASN A 9 11.87 30.49 29.01
CA ASN A 9 12.94 29.52 29.07
C ASN A 9 12.45 28.18 29.62
N ASN A 10 12.65 27.11 28.84
CA ASN A 10 13.10 25.83 29.37
C ASN A 10 14.43 25.50 28.68
N ASN A 11 15.46 26.26 29.04
CA ASN A 11 16.84 25.85 28.84
C ASN A 11 17.15 24.78 29.89
N CYS A 12 17.01 23.51 29.53
CA CYS A 12 17.92 22.51 30.08
C CYS A 12 19.27 22.76 29.40
N TYR A 13 20.09 23.60 30.04
CA TYR A 13 21.50 23.70 29.76
C TYR A 13 22.14 22.33 30.01
N TYR A 14 22.35 21.54 28.97
CA TYR A 14 23.51 20.66 28.94
C TYR A 14 24.70 21.56 28.61
N THR A 15 25.33 22.06 29.67
CA THR A 15 26.69 22.60 29.61
C THR A 15 27.59 21.43 29.23
N ILE A 16 27.82 21.23 27.93
CA ILE A 16 28.89 20.36 27.44
C ILE A 16 30.17 21.11 27.77
N HIS A 17 30.91 20.61 28.76
CA HIS A 17 32.29 21.00 28.95
C HIS A 17 33.02 20.82 27.62
N GLN A 18 33.57 21.91 27.07
CA GLN A 18 34.70 21.86 26.16
C GLN A 18 35.87 21.24 26.95
N THR A 19 35.91 19.91 27.01
CA THR A 19 37.16 19.20 27.29
C THR A 19 37.94 19.23 26.00
N SER A 20 39.16 19.78 26.10
CA SER A 20 40.21 19.66 25.10
C SER A 20 40.21 18.27 24.49
N TYR A 21 40.00 18.21 23.18
CA TYR A 21 40.32 17.06 22.34
C TYR A 21 41.84 16.89 22.36
N ASP A 22 42.35 16.27 23.41
CA ASP A 22 43.74 15.86 23.49
C ASP A 22 43.83 14.59 24.35
N LYS A 23 44.19 13.48 23.68
CA LYS A 23 44.77 12.24 24.23
C LYS A 23 43.96 11.32 25.15
N SER A 24 42.69 11.57 25.48
CA SER A 24 41.97 10.69 26.44
C SER A 24 41.27 9.45 25.87
N ILE A 25 41.11 9.31 24.54
CA ILE A 25 40.54 8.10 23.92
C ILE A 25 41.56 6.93 23.87
N PHE A 26 42.85 7.20 24.09
CA PHE A 26 43.90 6.17 24.07
C PHE A 26 44.08 5.40 25.40
N CYS A 27 43.41 5.78 26.49
CA CYS A 27 43.66 5.20 27.82
C CYS A 27 42.67 4.10 28.26
N LEU A 28 41.75 3.64 27.40
CA LEU A 28 40.84 2.52 27.72
C LEU A 28 41.27 1.16 27.13
N PHE A 29 42.41 1.07 26.44
CA PHE A 29 42.87 -0.16 25.79
C PHE A 29 44.31 -0.57 26.13
N SER A 30 44.86 -0.13 27.27
CA SER A 30 46.21 -0.48 27.71
C SER A 30 46.25 -1.32 28.99
N ASP A 31 45.29 -2.21 29.20
CA ASP A 31 45.46 -3.30 30.16
C ASP A 31 46.24 -4.43 29.48
N SER A 32 47.57 -4.38 29.63
CA SER A 32 48.49 -5.48 29.26
C SER A 32 48.26 -6.68 30.19
N LYS A 33 47.15 -7.38 30.00
CA LYS A 33 46.95 -8.72 30.57
C LYS A 33 47.68 -9.73 29.69
N ASN A 34 48.44 -10.62 30.33
CA ASN A 34 49.24 -11.71 29.75
C ASN A 34 48.76 -12.20 28.37
N PHE A 35 49.50 -11.85 27.32
CA PHE A 35 49.28 -12.33 25.94
C PHE A 35 49.27 -13.86 25.85
N ASP A 36 50.03 -14.55 26.71
CA ASP A 36 50.10 -16.02 26.75
C ASP A 36 48.76 -16.71 27.12
N SER A 37 47.76 -15.97 27.64
CA SER A 37 46.44 -16.52 27.99
C SER A 37 45.35 -16.37 26.91
N LEU A 38 45.63 -15.62 25.83
CA LEU A 38 44.64 -15.32 24.77
C LEU A 38 44.80 -16.20 23.52
N MET A 39 45.93 -16.88 23.37
CA MET A 39 46.24 -17.73 22.21
C MET A 39 45.14 -18.77 21.90
N PRO A 40 44.67 -19.57 22.87
CA PRO A 40 43.63 -20.56 22.60
C PRO A 40 42.33 -19.91 22.13
N GLU A 41 41.91 -18.80 22.75
CA GLU A 41 40.66 -18.11 22.40
C GLU A 41 40.67 -17.51 20.99
N ALA A 42 41.81 -16.94 20.57
CA ALA A 42 41.96 -16.38 19.23
C ALA A 42 41.88 -17.48 18.15
N PHE A 43 42.50 -18.64 18.40
CA PHE A 43 42.48 -19.78 17.48
C PHE A 43 41.10 -20.43 17.44
N LEU A 44 40.47 -20.63 18.61
CA LEU A 44 39.09 -21.10 18.71
C LEU A 44 38.13 -20.20 17.93
N TRP A 45 38.27 -18.88 18.06
CA TRP A 45 37.46 -17.91 17.35
C TRP A 45 37.66 -17.99 15.83
N TRP A 46 38.91 -17.98 15.37
CA TRP A 46 39.22 -18.05 13.94
C TRP A 46 38.77 -19.37 13.31
N ASN A 47 39.14 -20.50 13.93
CA ASN A 47 38.79 -21.82 13.41
C ASN A 47 37.28 -22.04 13.41
N ALA A 48 36.52 -21.44 14.34
CA ALA A 48 35.06 -21.50 14.31
C ALA A 48 34.45 -20.68 13.16
N VAL A 49 35.14 -19.64 12.69
CA VAL A 49 34.72 -18.83 11.54
C VAL A 49 35.05 -19.55 10.22
N VAL A 50 36.19 -20.24 10.16
CA VAL A 50 36.68 -20.90 8.93
C VAL A 50 36.16 -22.34 8.77
N ASN A 51 36.06 -23.12 9.86
CA ASN A 51 35.71 -24.54 9.85
C ASN A 51 34.51 -24.85 10.76
N TYR A 52 33.46 -25.43 10.19
CA TYR A 52 32.23 -25.80 10.92
C TYR A 52 32.34 -27.11 11.75
N GLU A 53 33.48 -27.82 11.75
CA GLU A 53 33.64 -29.13 12.43
C GLU A 53 34.80 -29.20 13.48
N GLU A 54 34.38 -29.50 14.71
CA GLU A 54 34.98 -30.09 15.93
C GLU A 54 36.50 -30.15 16.27
N ASN A 55 37.42 -29.38 15.68
CA ASN A 55 38.74 -29.16 16.32
C ASN A 55 39.18 -27.69 16.25
N LEU A 56 38.88 -26.95 17.32
CA LEU A 56 38.98 -25.50 17.34
C LEU A 56 40.32 -24.98 17.93
N ASP A 57 41.08 -25.80 18.67
CA ASP A 57 42.29 -25.38 19.43
C ASP A 57 43.62 -25.48 18.64
N THR A 58 43.60 -25.91 17.37
CA THR A 58 44.83 -26.02 16.56
C THR A 58 45.28 -24.65 16.04
N PRO A 59 46.60 -24.42 15.85
CA PRO A 59 47.10 -23.22 15.19
C PRO A 59 46.40 -23.00 13.84
N PRO A 60 45.93 -21.78 13.54
CA PRO A 60 45.14 -21.51 12.36
C PRO A 60 46.00 -21.66 11.11
N GLU A 61 45.48 -22.37 10.12
CA GLU A 61 46.08 -22.44 8.79
C GLU A 61 45.63 -21.25 7.94
N ARG A 62 46.54 -20.73 7.10
CA ARG A 62 46.28 -19.60 6.21
C ARG A 62 45.35 -20.05 5.06
N PRO A 63 44.11 -19.55 4.97
CA PRO A 63 43.20 -19.99 3.92
C PRO A 63 43.55 -19.39 2.55
N GLY A 64 43.00 -19.93 1.46
CA GLY A 64 43.20 -19.38 0.12
C GLY A 64 42.46 -18.05 -0.10
N ILE A 65 42.91 -17.22 -1.05
CA ILE A 65 42.30 -15.89 -1.33
C ILE A 65 40.78 -15.99 -1.55
N THR A 66 40.32 -16.94 -2.37
CA THR A 66 38.90 -17.12 -2.68
C THR A 66 38.07 -17.47 -1.45
N GLU A 67 38.61 -18.30 -0.56
CA GLU A 67 37.98 -18.67 0.71
C GLU A 67 37.95 -17.47 1.67
N MET A 68 39.06 -16.73 1.73
CA MET A 68 39.19 -15.55 2.56
C MET A 68 38.20 -14.44 2.21
N ASN A 69 37.90 -14.22 0.93
CA ASN A 69 36.95 -13.17 0.56
C ASN A 69 35.52 -13.51 0.98
N ILE A 70 35.15 -14.79 1.00
CA ILE A 70 33.87 -15.25 1.55
C ILE A 70 33.86 -15.01 3.07
N ILE A 71 34.96 -15.37 3.76
CA ILE A 71 35.10 -15.15 5.20
C ILE A 71 35.03 -13.64 5.54
N TRP A 72 35.71 -12.79 4.78
CA TRP A 72 35.72 -11.34 4.98
C TRP A 72 34.36 -10.70 4.78
N GLN A 73 33.56 -11.19 3.83
CA GLN A 73 32.22 -10.66 3.63
C GLN A 73 31.36 -10.74 4.90
N GLU A 74 31.55 -11.78 5.72
CA GLU A 74 30.81 -11.97 6.98
C GLU A 74 31.53 -11.38 8.20
N LEU A 75 32.85 -11.56 8.26
CA LEU A 75 33.67 -11.22 9.42
C LEU A 75 34.07 -9.74 9.45
N SER A 76 34.49 -9.19 8.31
CA SER A 76 35.07 -7.85 8.18
C SER A 76 34.77 -7.26 6.79
N PRO A 77 33.64 -6.56 6.64
CA PRO A 77 33.33 -5.86 5.40
C PRO A 77 34.40 -4.81 5.02
N ILE A 78 35.20 -4.34 5.99
CA ILE A 78 36.36 -3.46 5.75
C ILE A 78 37.41 -4.19 4.91
N PHE A 79 37.84 -5.40 5.30
CA PHE A 79 38.82 -6.16 4.52
C PHE A 79 38.28 -6.54 3.16
N HIS A 80 37.01 -6.96 3.09
CA HIS A 80 36.36 -7.27 1.82
C HIS A 80 36.36 -6.06 0.86
N THR A 81 36.25 -4.85 1.39
CA THR A 81 36.24 -3.61 0.58
C THR A 81 37.63 -3.20 0.10
N HIS A 82 38.68 -3.40 0.91
CA HIS A 82 40.02 -2.86 0.66
C HIS A 82 41.04 -3.86 0.13
N CYS A 83 40.76 -5.16 0.19
CA CYS A 83 41.70 -6.20 -0.23
C CYS A 83 41.24 -6.81 -1.57
N ASN A 84 42.01 -6.64 -2.64
CA ASN A 84 41.63 -7.03 -4.00
C ASN A 84 41.93 -8.50 -4.32
N GLU A 85 40.98 -9.22 -4.95
CA GLU A 85 41.16 -10.64 -5.33
C GLU A 85 42.09 -10.86 -6.53
N GLY A 86 42.42 -9.80 -7.28
CA GLY A 86 43.11 -9.89 -8.58
C GLY A 86 44.64 -9.89 -8.52
N GLU A 87 45.23 -9.89 -7.33
CA GLU A 87 46.67 -9.74 -7.12
C GLU A 87 47.36 -11.05 -6.72
N SER A 88 48.70 -11.07 -6.73
CA SER A 88 49.45 -12.23 -6.23
C SER A 88 49.14 -12.49 -4.75
N GLU A 89 49.24 -13.75 -4.30
CA GLU A 89 48.96 -14.13 -2.90
C GLU A 89 49.77 -13.30 -1.89
N GLU A 90 51.03 -12.99 -2.20
CA GLU A 90 51.88 -12.13 -1.37
C GLU A 90 51.34 -10.71 -1.25
N MET A 91 50.84 -10.13 -2.34
CA MET A 91 50.27 -8.78 -2.35
C MET A 91 48.93 -8.71 -1.62
N TYR A 92 48.06 -9.70 -1.83
CA TYR A 92 46.78 -9.80 -1.12
C TYR A 92 46.97 -9.78 0.41
N TRP A 93 47.87 -10.63 0.91
CA TRP A 93 48.15 -10.69 2.35
C TRP A 93 48.90 -9.46 2.87
N GLU A 94 49.70 -8.81 2.04
CA GLU A 94 50.29 -7.50 2.37
C GLU A 94 49.22 -6.42 2.55
N ASP A 95 48.19 -6.41 1.71
CA ASP A 95 47.09 -5.46 1.80
C ASP A 95 46.19 -5.72 3.00
N VAL A 96 45.89 -6.98 3.31
CA VAL A 96 45.20 -7.38 4.55
C VAL A 96 46.00 -6.89 5.77
N TYR A 97 47.31 -7.10 5.78
CA TYR A 97 48.21 -6.64 6.84
C TYR A 97 48.19 -5.12 6.99
N LYS A 98 48.36 -4.37 5.88
CA LYS A 98 48.32 -2.90 5.89
C LYS A 98 46.98 -2.37 6.36
N CYS A 99 45.87 -3.00 5.96
CA CYS A 99 44.53 -2.61 6.38
C CYS A 99 44.38 -2.75 7.90
N LEU A 100 44.81 -3.87 8.48
CA LEU A 100 44.76 -4.06 9.93
C LEU A 100 45.69 -3.09 10.69
N CYS A 101 46.89 -2.82 10.16
CA CYS A 101 47.80 -1.81 10.72
C CYS A 101 47.16 -0.41 10.74
N THR A 102 46.46 -0.03 9.67
CA THR A 102 45.74 1.25 9.61
C THR A 102 44.61 1.34 10.63
N LEU A 103 43.86 0.24 10.86
CA LEU A 103 42.81 0.19 11.90
C LEU A 103 43.37 0.24 13.31
N ALA A 104 44.50 -0.44 13.56
CA ALA A 104 45.09 -0.58 14.88
C ALA A 104 45.95 0.62 15.31
N ASP A 105 46.31 1.50 14.36
CA ASP A 105 47.30 2.57 14.56
C ASP A 105 48.64 2.05 15.14
N ASN A 106 48.98 0.80 14.80
CA ASN A 106 50.04 0.03 15.45
C ASN A 106 50.81 -0.80 14.43
N GLN A 107 52.15 -0.80 14.52
CA GLN A 107 53.04 -1.59 13.68
C GLN A 107 53.34 -2.99 14.24
N ASN A 108 52.86 -3.31 15.44
CA ASN A 108 53.09 -4.61 16.10
C ASN A 108 52.07 -5.69 15.69
N VAL A 109 51.40 -5.53 14.55
CA VAL A 109 50.53 -6.58 13.99
C VAL A 109 51.43 -7.69 13.44
N GLY A 110 51.08 -8.96 13.66
CA GLY A 110 51.80 -10.08 13.02
C GLY A 110 51.64 -10.05 11.50
N ASP A 111 52.70 -10.31 10.73
CA ASP A 111 52.60 -10.34 9.27
C ASP A 111 52.05 -11.71 8.81
N PRO A 112 50.85 -11.77 8.19
CA PRO A 112 50.21 -13.04 7.78
C PRO A 112 51.02 -13.82 6.72
N ARG A 113 52.01 -13.19 6.10
CA ARG A 113 52.92 -13.84 5.14
C ARG A 113 53.99 -14.68 5.83
N THR A 114 54.42 -14.27 7.02
CA THR A 114 55.52 -14.90 7.76
C THR A 114 55.04 -15.69 8.98
N ASP A 115 54.02 -15.20 9.68
CA ASP A 115 53.43 -15.84 10.87
C ASP A 115 51.93 -15.57 10.94
N PHE A 116 51.15 -16.48 10.36
CA PHE A 116 49.70 -16.36 10.31
C PHE A 116 49.04 -16.51 11.70
N SER A 117 49.64 -17.30 12.60
CA SER A 117 49.11 -17.49 13.95
C SER A 117 49.19 -16.19 14.75
N ALA A 118 50.34 -15.51 14.71
CA ALA A 118 50.52 -14.19 15.34
C ALA A 118 49.61 -13.10 14.72
N PHE A 119 49.35 -13.19 13.41
CA PHE A 119 48.37 -12.32 12.75
C PHE A 119 46.95 -12.55 13.28
N VAL A 120 46.52 -13.81 13.44
CA VAL A 120 45.18 -14.14 13.97
C VAL A 120 44.99 -13.63 15.41
N GLU A 121 46.02 -13.69 16.25
CA GLU A 121 45.98 -13.10 17.60
C GLU A 121 45.80 -11.57 17.58
N SER A 122 46.54 -10.91 16.68
CA SER A 122 46.40 -9.47 16.45
C SER A 122 44.98 -9.14 15.98
N LEU A 123 44.48 -9.91 15.01
CA LEU A 123 43.15 -9.75 14.45
C LEU A 123 42.05 -9.94 15.51
N TYR A 124 42.15 -10.96 16.35
CA TYR A 124 41.23 -11.20 17.45
C TYR A 124 41.23 -10.05 18.46
N SER A 125 42.41 -9.51 18.77
CA SER A 125 42.56 -8.36 19.68
C SER A 125 41.87 -7.10 19.14
N TYR A 126 41.81 -6.95 17.82
CA TYR A 126 41.17 -5.82 17.12
C TYR A 126 39.80 -6.14 16.51
N ARG A 127 39.17 -7.25 16.89
CA ARG A 127 37.91 -7.74 16.28
C ARG A 127 36.74 -6.75 16.30
N ASN A 128 36.72 -5.82 17.25
CA ASN A 128 35.70 -4.77 17.33
C ASN A 128 35.94 -3.60 16.36
N LEU A 129 37.15 -3.50 15.78
CA LEU A 129 37.51 -2.45 14.81
C LEU A 129 37.33 -2.92 13.36
N ILE A 130 37.46 -4.22 13.12
CA ILE A 130 37.33 -4.79 11.76
C ILE A 130 35.87 -4.91 11.29
N LYS A 131 34.90 -4.82 12.23
CA LYS A 131 33.47 -4.83 11.94
C LYS A 131 32.81 -3.62 12.57
N ILE A 132 32.26 -2.74 11.73
CA ILE A 132 31.60 -1.51 12.18
C ILE A 132 30.21 -1.85 12.70
N THR A 133 30.00 -1.72 14.00
CA THR A 133 28.71 -2.00 14.65
C THR A 133 28.05 -0.78 15.28
N ASP A 134 28.76 0.36 15.33
CA ASP A 134 28.30 1.59 15.96
C ASP A 134 28.80 2.85 15.24
N LEU A 135 28.27 4.00 15.69
CA LEU A 135 28.50 5.31 15.07
C LEU A 135 29.94 5.78 15.19
N ASP A 136 30.56 5.52 16.34
CA ASP A 136 31.95 5.94 16.61
C ASP A 136 32.92 5.14 15.74
N GLY A 137 32.70 3.84 15.58
CA GLY A 137 33.44 2.97 14.65
C GLY A 137 33.30 3.42 13.20
N ALA A 138 32.10 3.81 12.76
CA ALA A 138 31.87 4.32 11.41
C ALA A 138 32.64 5.64 11.15
N ILE A 139 32.59 6.57 12.10
CA ILE A 139 33.33 7.84 12.02
C ILE A 139 34.84 7.61 12.04
N TYR A 140 35.31 6.73 12.93
CA TYR A 140 36.72 6.36 13.04
C TYR A 140 37.24 5.77 11.73
N TYR A 141 36.49 4.84 11.14
CA TYR A 141 36.81 4.26 9.84
C TYR A 141 36.89 5.34 8.74
N ALA A 142 35.90 6.25 8.65
CA ALA A 142 35.93 7.33 7.67
C ALA A 142 37.19 8.20 7.80
N GLN A 143 37.60 8.53 9.02
CA GLN A 143 38.79 9.36 9.27
C GLN A 143 40.11 8.68 8.88
N ARG A 144 40.17 7.36 8.99
CA ARG A 144 41.39 6.58 8.74
C ARG A 144 41.53 6.14 7.29
N PHE A 145 40.44 5.71 6.67
CA PHE A 145 40.45 5.07 5.36
C PHE A 145 40.12 6.00 4.21
N CYS A 146 39.51 7.17 4.45
CA CYS A 146 39.23 8.07 3.35
C CYS A 146 40.55 8.64 2.77
N PRO A 147 40.83 8.39 1.48
CA PRO A 147 42.03 8.92 0.84
C PRO A 147 41.93 10.44 0.74
N LYS A 148 43.07 11.16 0.70
CA LYS A 148 43.09 12.63 0.55
C LYS A 148 42.28 13.14 -0.66
N GLU A 149 42.25 12.35 -1.73
CA GLU A 149 41.34 12.54 -2.86
C GLU A 149 40.08 11.69 -2.63
N ASN A 150 39.15 12.21 -1.82
CA ASN A 150 37.94 11.50 -1.33
C ASN A 150 36.99 10.93 -2.41
N SER A 151 37.32 11.12 -3.70
CA SER A 151 36.71 10.61 -4.93
C SER A 151 35.34 9.92 -4.78
N ASN A 152 35.33 8.60 -4.62
CA ASN A 152 34.13 7.75 -4.50
C ASN A 152 33.98 7.12 -3.11
N PHE A 153 34.81 7.49 -2.14
CA PHE A 153 34.86 6.84 -0.83
C PHE A 153 33.47 6.76 -0.16
N PHE A 154 32.80 7.91 0.01
CA PHE A 154 31.50 7.97 0.68
C PHE A 154 30.32 7.38 -0.10
N VAL A 155 30.49 7.10 -1.40
CA VAL A 155 29.44 6.56 -2.27
C VAL A 155 29.67 5.09 -2.63
N HIS A 156 30.80 4.52 -2.24
CA HIS A 156 31.16 3.15 -2.53
C HIS A 156 31.79 2.48 -1.30
N GLU A 157 33.08 2.74 -1.05
CA GLU A 157 33.87 2.06 -0.02
C GLU A 157 33.28 2.21 1.39
N PHE A 158 32.77 3.40 1.73
CA PHE A 158 32.16 3.65 3.02
C PHE A 158 30.86 2.84 3.22
N LEU A 159 30.04 2.74 2.17
CA LEU A 159 28.77 2.02 2.23
C LEU A 159 29.00 0.52 2.44
N PHE A 160 29.94 -0.05 1.69
CA PHE A 160 30.26 -1.48 1.79
C PHE A 160 30.97 -1.83 3.09
N ALA A 161 31.90 -0.99 3.56
CA ALA A 161 32.59 -1.24 4.82
C ALA A 161 31.68 -1.12 6.06
N VAL A 162 30.71 -0.20 6.06
CA VAL A 162 29.73 -0.09 7.15
C VAL A 162 28.68 -1.20 7.07
N SER A 163 28.25 -1.59 5.85
CA SER A 163 27.29 -2.68 5.59
C SER A 163 25.92 -2.55 6.29
N ASP A 164 25.63 -1.43 6.94
CA ASP A 164 24.33 -1.07 7.51
C ASP A 164 23.87 0.30 6.97
N PRO A 165 22.78 0.36 6.17
CA PRO A 165 22.26 1.61 5.63
C PRO A 165 21.85 2.65 6.67
N PHE A 166 21.33 2.22 7.83
CA PHE A 166 20.90 3.12 8.89
C PHE A 166 22.10 3.80 9.53
N LEU A 167 23.06 2.98 9.96
CA LEU A 167 24.31 3.44 10.56
C LEU A 167 25.11 4.31 9.58
N THR A 168 25.08 3.98 8.30
CA THR A 168 25.72 4.78 7.25
C THR A 168 25.15 6.20 7.19
N VAL A 169 23.81 6.34 7.12
CA VAL A 169 23.17 7.66 7.05
C VAL A 169 23.38 8.42 8.36
N GLU A 170 23.34 7.75 9.50
CA GLU A 170 23.61 8.34 10.81
C GLU A 170 25.05 8.86 10.91
N ALA A 171 26.03 8.08 10.47
CA ALA A 171 27.42 8.49 10.41
C ALA A 171 27.62 9.69 9.49
N ILE A 172 27.03 9.68 8.29
CA ILE A 172 27.13 10.81 7.36
C ILE A 172 26.45 12.06 7.93
N ASP A 173 25.27 11.94 8.55
CA ASP A 173 24.59 13.07 9.19
C ASP A 173 25.40 13.65 10.36
N LYS A 174 26.06 12.78 11.14
CA LYS A 174 26.95 13.19 12.22
C LYS A 174 28.20 13.89 11.71
N LEU A 175 28.86 13.32 10.69
CA LEU A 175 30.01 13.93 10.02
C LEU A 175 29.66 15.30 9.43
N ASN A 176 28.47 15.42 8.84
CA ASN A 176 27.95 16.66 8.26
C ASN A 176 27.65 17.71 9.34
N SER A 177 26.87 17.37 10.37
CA SER A 177 26.46 18.30 11.42
C SER A 177 27.63 18.84 12.25
N LEU A 178 28.67 18.03 12.44
CA LEU A 178 29.89 18.41 13.16
C LEU A 178 31.00 18.96 12.24
N ASN A 179 30.80 19.00 10.93
CA ASN A 179 31.80 19.42 9.93
C ASN A 179 33.15 18.68 10.08
N ILE A 180 33.10 17.36 10.30
CA ILE A 180 34.29 16.52 10.52
C ILE A 180 34.96 16.19 9.17
N GLU A 181 36.29 16.28 9.10
CA GLU A 181 37.07 15.72 7.99
C GLU A 181 37.06 14.19 8.08
N PRO A 182 36.87 13.46 6.96
CA PRO A 182 37.05 13.89 5.56
C PRO A 182 35.75 14.26 4.83
N TRP A 183 34.59 14.16 5.49
CA TRP A 183 33.30 14.45 4.86
C TRP A 183 33.21 15.90 4.34
N LYS A 184 33.69 16.86 5.13
CA LYS A 184 33.70 18.28 4.78
C LYS A 184 34.43 18.54 3.47
N SER A 185 35.61 17.95 3.27
CA SER A 185 36.34 18.07 2.00
C SER A 185 35.65 17.33 0.85
N TYR A 186 34.96 16.20 1.13
CA TYR A 186 34.20 15.47 0.11
C TYR A 186 33.06 16.29 -0.48
N ILE A 187 32.19 16.88 0.35
CA ILE A 187 31.03 17.67 -0.13
C ILE A 187 31.44 18.97 -0.84
N GLN A 188 32.72 19.36 -0.73
CA GLN A 188 33.31 20.47 -1.48
C GLN A 188 33.68 20.13 -2.92
N GLN A 189 33.74 18.85 -3.26
CA GLN A 189 34.05 18.41 -4.62
C GLN A 189 32.86 18.64 -5.56
N PRO A 190 33.09 19.06 -6.82
CA PRO A 190 32.03 19.17 -7.83
C PRO A 190 31.30 17.84 -8.03
N GLY A 191 29.96 17.84 -8.01
CA GLY A 191 29.16 16.63 -8.22
C GLY A 191 29.01 15.72 -6.99
N ALA A 192 29.65 16.01 -5.86
CA ALA A 192 29.58 15.15 -4.67
C ALA A 192 28.16 15.09 -4.08
N ILE A 193 27.50 16.23 -3.95
CA ILE A 193 26.14 16.33 -3.40
C ILE A 193 25.16 15.59 -4.32
N GLU A 194 25.30 15.73 -5.62
CA GLU A 194 24.48 15.09 -6.65
C GLU A 194 24.58 13.57 -6.55
N ARG A 195 25.79 13.02 -6.38
CA ARG A 195 25.97 11.57 -6.17
C ARG A 195 25.29 11.07 -4.90
N ILE A 196 25.37 11.83 -3.80
CA ILE A 196 24.65 11.51 -2.56
C ILE A 196 23.13 11.56 -2.79
N PHE A 197 22.65 12.53 -3.57
CA PHE A 197 21.24 12.60 -3.96
C PHE A 197 20.82 11.41 -4.81
N ASP A 198 21.55 11.07 -5.85
CA ASP A 198 21.23 9.96 -6.76
C ASP A 198 21.20 8.62 -6.01
N LEU A 199 22.09 8.44 -5.04
CA LEU A 199 22.14 7.26 -4.18
C LEU A 199 20.93 7.17 -3.24
N PHE A 200 20.63 8.24 -2.49
CA PHE A 200 19.70 8.15 -1.37
C PHE A 200 18.27 8.66 -1.64
N ILE A 201 18.04 9.47 -2.67
CA ILE A 201 16.73 10.12 -2.88
C ILE A 201 15.59 9.11 -3.00
N THR A 202 15.86 7.93 -3.56
CA THR A 202 14.90 6.84 -3.77
C THR A 202 14.34 6.27 -2.46
N PHE A 203 15.12 6.30 -1.37
CA PHE A 203 14.69 5.82 -0.05
C PHE A 203 13.61 6.69 0.61
N LEU A 204 13.40 7.92 0.12
CA LEU A 204 12.33 8.83 0.55
C LEU A 204 10.98 8.60 -0.16
N GLN A 205 10.74 7.43 -0.76
CA GLN A 205 9.40 7.08 -1.28
C GLN A 205 8.45 6.72 -0.14
N PRO A 206 7.15 7.09 -0.21
CA PRO A 206 6.17 6.60 0.74
C PRO A 206 6.06 5.08 0.62
N ALA A 207 6.15 4.37 1.74
CA ALA A 207 5.91 2.94 1.75
C ALA A 207 4.39 2.69 1.67
N ASN A 208 3.97 1.81 0.77
CA ASN A 208 2.56 1.46 0.59
C ASN A 208 2.00 0.54 1.70
N ARG A 209 2.70 0.39 2.84
CA ARG A 209 2.37 -0.55 3.92
C ARG A 209 2.59 0.12 5.29
N THR A 210 1.95 -0.42 6.32
CA THR A 210 2.22 -0.10 7.74
C THR A 210 3.69 -0.39 8.04
N VAL A 211 4.54 0.63 7.94
CA VAL A 211 5.98 0.49 8.17
C VAL A 211 6.26 0.44 9.64
N GLU A 212 7.23 -0.38 10.03
CA GLU A 212 7.85 -0.36 11.35
C GLU A 212 8.44 1.03 11.65
N ASN A 213 8.35 1.47 12.91
CA ASN A 213 8.74 2.82 13.34
C ASN A 213 10.21 3.17 13.02
N GLU A 214 11.09 2.18 12.98
CA GLU A 214 12.54 2.37 12.74
C GLU A 214 12.81 2.98 11.35
N TYR A 215 12.11 2.50 10.32
CA TYR A 215 12.28 3.01 8.96
C TYR A 215 11.80 4.47 8.79
N GLU A 216 10.87 4.91 9.64
CA GLU A 216 10.39 6.30 9.66
C GLU A 216 11.45 7.24 10.25
N SER A 217 12.15 6.82 11.30
CA SER A 217 13.28 7.56 11.89
C SER A 217 14.41 7.76 10.87
N PHE A 218 14.78 6.69 10.16
CA PHE A 218 15.77 6.74 9.08
C PHE A 218 15.40 7.73 7.98
N ARG A 219 14.14 7.71 7.52
CA ARG A 219 13.67 8.67 6.51
C ARG A 219 13.71 10.10 7.01
N VAL A 220 13.40 10.35 8.29
CA VAL A 220 13.51 11.69 8.90
C VAL A 220 14.96 12.16 8.89
N MET A 221 15.90 11.32 9.32
CA MET A 221 17.33 11.62 9.32
C MET A 221 17.84 11.90 7.91
N LEU A 222 17.53 11.03 6.96
CA LEU A 222 17.90 11.21 5.57
C LEU A 222 17.28 12.48 4.95
N ALA A 223 16.01 12.76 5.21
CA ALA A 223 15.35 13.98 4.75
C ALA A 223 16.02 15.24 5.30
N ASN A 224 16.45 15.23 6.58
CA ASN A 224 17.20 16.32 7.18
C ASN A 224 18.56 16.48 6.48
N LEU A 225 19.36 15.42 6.39
CA LEU A 225 20.66 15.43 5.73
C LEU A 225 20.57 16.01 4.31
N MET A 226 19.68 15.46 3.47
CA MET A 226 19.51 15.92 2.08
C MET A 226 19.06 17.39 2.00
N THR A 227 18.17 17.81 2.91
CA THR A 227 17.71 19.21 2.97
C THR A 227 18.85 20.14 3.37
N THR A 228 19.67 19.75 4.36
CA THR A 228 20.84 20.50 4.80
C THR A 228 21.84 20.62 3.66
N LEU A 229 22.20 19.51 3.02
CA LEU A 229 23.16 19.50 1.91
C LEU A 229 22.73 20.45 0.79
N ILE A 230 21.47 20.42 0.36
CA ILE A 230 21.03 21.29 -0.76
C ILE A 230 20.80 22.76 -0.34
N CYS A 231 20.40 23.03 0.91
CA CYS A 231 20.13 24.40 1.38
C CYS A 231 21.39 25.16 1.78
N GLU A 232 22.36 24.45 2.36
CA GLU A 232 23.55 25.01 3.01
C GLU A 232 24.82 24.86 2.17
N SER A 233 24.78 24.12 1.05
CA SER A 233 25.93 24.05 0.15
C SER A 233 26.34 25.44 -0.35
N ASN A 234 27.60 25.78 -0.13
CA ASN A 234 28.24 26.94 -0.76
C ASN A 234 28.66 26.66 -2.21
N ASN A 235 28.70 25.38 -2.61
CA ASN A 235 29.08 24.98 -3.97
C ASN A 235 27.92 25.10 -4.94
N GLU A 236 28.26 25.33 -6.21
CA GLU A 236 27.34 25.23 -7.33
C GLU A 236 26.92 23.77 -7.53
N VAL A 237 25.78 23.40 -6.96
CA VAL A 237 25.13 22.12 -7.24
C VAL A 237 24.53 22.19 -8.66
N PHE A 238 25.00 21.34 -9.55
CA PHE A 238 24.46 21.19 -10.88
C PHE A 238 23.00 20.72 -10.81
N ARG A 239 22.11 21.37 -11.57
CA ARG A 239 20.65 21.10 -11.56
C ARG A 239 20.01 21.18 -10.15
N LYS A 240 20.53 22.04 -9.27
CA LYS A 240 20.01 22.28 -7.90
C LYS A 240 18.47 22.36 -7.84
N GLN A 241 17.84 23.06 -8.79
CA GLN A 241 16.38 23.18 -8.85
C GLN A 241 15.65 21.86 -9.09
N GLN A 242 16.21 20.97 -9.92
CA GLN A 242 15.63 19.65 -10.18
C GLN A 242 15.68 18.77 -8.93
N TYR A 243 16.81 18.75 -8.23
CA TYR A 243 16.94 18.01 -6.97
C TYR A 243 16.05 18.58 -5.87
N ALA A 244 15.96 19.91 -5.74
CA ALA A 244 15.06 20.57 -4.80
C ALA A 244 13.58 20.28 -5.11
N ALA A 245 13.18 20.23 -6.38
CA ALA A 245 11.83 19.85 -6.78
C ALA A 245 11.53 18.37 -6.49
N SER A 246 12.46 17.47 -6.79
CA SER A 246 12.35 16.03 -6.51
C SER A 246 12.21 15.75 -5.00
N LEU A 247 13.11 16.33 -4.19
CA LEU A 247 13.07 16.22 -2.74
C LEU A 247 11.78 16.80 -2.17
N TYR A 248 11.35 17.97 -2.65
CA TYR A 248 10.11 18.59 -2.21
C TYR A 248 8.87 17.71 -2.46
N SER A 249 8.75 17.13 -3.67
CA SER A 249 7.66 16.22 -4.01
C SER A 249 7.62 14.99 -3.08
N ARG A 250 8.79 14.42 -2.78
CA ARG A 250 8.92 13.28 -1.84
C ARG A 250 8.56 13.67 -0.41
N LEU A 251 9.01 14.83 0.07
CA LEU A 251 8.63 15.35 1.39
C LEU A 251 7.12 15.58 1.51
N LEU A 252 6.46 16.13 0.48
CA LEU A 252 5.00 16.29 0.48
C LEU A 252 4.27 14.95 0.63
N ASN A 253 4.73 13.93 -0.10
CA ASN A 253 4.19 12.58 0.04
C ASN A 253 4.43 12.03 1.45
N LEU A 254 5.63 12.19 2.00
CA LEU A 254 5.95 11.72 3.35
C LEU A 254 5.06 12.41 4.41
N ILE A 255 4.80 13.73 4.33
CA ILE A 255 3.88 14.43 5.24
C ILE A 255 2.47 13.80 5.21
N ILE A 256 1.98 13.45 4.01
CA ILE A 256 0.65 12.86 3.82
C ILE A 256 0.58 11.48 4.50
N TYR A 257 1.58 10.63 4.28
CA TYR A 257 1.54 9.22 4.68
C TYR A 257 2.17 8.90 6.05
N SER A 258 2.97 9.80 6.62
CA SER A 258 3.65 9.58 7.90
C SER A 258 2.72 9.64 9.11
N GLN A 259 3.19 9.10 10.23
CA GLN A 259 2.59 9.32 11.55
C GLN A 259 2.71 10.80 11.96
N THR A 260 2.03 11.18 13.04
CA THR A 260 1.87 12.59 13.46
C THR A 260 3.20 13.29 13.74
N ASP A 261 4.17 12.64 14.40
CA ASP A 261 5.40 13.32 14.83
C ASP A 261 6.41 13.49 13.67
N ALA A 262 6.64 12.42 12.89
CA ALA A 262 7.50 12.49 11.71
C ALA A 262 6.99 13.49 10.66
N SER A 263 5.67 13.69 10.57
CA SER A 263 5.07 14.70 9.67
C SER A 263 5.60 16.11 9.93
N VAL A 264 5.91 16.44 11.20
CA VAL A 264 6.46 17.74 11.59
C VAL A 264 7.89 17.89 11.05
N SER A 265 8.71 16.86 11.17
CA SER A 265 10.08 16.85 10.65
C SER A 265 10.12 17.01 9.13
N PHE A 266 9.30 16.25 8.39
CA PHE A 266 9.22 16.40 6.93
C PHE A 266 8.67 17.76 6.51
N ALA A 267 7.68 18.30 7.23
CA ALA A 267 7.18 19.64 6.99
C ALA A 267 8.24 20.72 7.24
N ARG A 268 9.06 20.57 8.28
CA ARG A 268 10.20 21.46 8.56
C ARG A 268 11.19 21.47 7.40
N CYS A 269 11.55 20.30 6.88
CA CYS A 269 12.42 20.18 5.69
C CYS A 269 11.80 20.88 4.46
N ALA A 270 10.51 20.63 4.20
CA ALA A 270 9.80 21.23 3.07
C ALA A 270 9.71 22.77 3.19
N ILE A 271 9.53 23.28 4.40
CA ILE A 271 9.55 24.71 4.71
C ILE A 271 10.96 25.29 4.49
N GLN A 272 12.02 24.61 4.93
CA GLN A 272 13.40 25.06 4.73
C GLN A 272 13.75 25.15 3.24
N LEU A 273 13.37 24.15 2.45
CA LEU A 273 13.49 24.20 0.98
C LEU A 273 12.77 25.41 0.40
N ASN A 274 11.51 25.65 0.79
CA ASN A 274 10.77 26.81 0.29
C ASN A 274 11.40 28.14 0.77
N LYS A 275 11.88 28.25 2.00
CA LYS A 275 12.58 29.46 2.46
C LYS A 275 13.78 29.79 1.57
N LYS A 276 14.52 28.77 1.13
CA LYS A 276 15.69 28.94 0.26
C LYS A 276 15.30 29.23 -1.20
N PHE A 277 14.45 28.40 -1.79
CA PHE A 277 14.24 28.36 -3.24
C PHE A 277 12.96 29.03 -3.73
N LEU A 278 11.98 29.32 -2.85
CA LEU A 278 10.65 29.75 -3.31
C LEU A 278 10.71 31.03 -4.17
N LYS A 279 11.64 31.96 -3.89
CA LYS A 279 11.80 33.21 -4.65
C LYS A 279 12.35 33.01 -6.07
N GLU A 280 12.95 31.86 -6.37
CA GLU A 280 13.48 31.53 -7.70
C GLU A 280 12.38 31.10 -8.69
N TYR A 281 11.20 30.73 -8.19
CA TYR A 281 10.07 30.30 -9.00
C TYR A 281 9.14 31.48 -9.38
N ASP A 282 8.39 31.33 -10.46
CA ASP A 282 7.37 32.31 -10.85
C ASP A 282 6.19 32.37 -9.86
N ALA A 283 5.32 33.38 -9.99
CA ALA A 283 4.21 33.59 -9.06
C ALA A 283 3.21 32.42 -9.00
N ASP A 284 2.94 31.74 -10.12
CA ASP A 284 1.99 30.63 -10.19
C ASP A 284 2.59 29.38 -9.54
N GLU A 285 3.85 29.07 -9.84
CA GLU A 285 4.54 27.93 -9.26
C GLU A 285 4.77 28.12 -7.74
N ARG A 286 5.07 29.35 -7.29
CA ARG A 286 5.12 29.69 -5.86
C ARG A 286 3.80 29.39 -5.17
N ALA A 287 2.69 29.81 -5.78
CA ALA A 287 1.35 29.52 -5.27
C ALA A 287 1.08 28.02 -5.22
N LYS A 288 1.33 27.29 -6.32
CA LYS A 288 1.14 25.82 -6.40
C LYS A 288 1.91 25.08 -5.31
N ARG A 289 3.17 25.43 -5.06
CA ARG A 289 4.00 24.78 -4.02
C ARG A 289 3.41 25.00 -2.63
N ILE A 290 3.10 26.23 -2.25
CA ILE A 290 2.52 26.49 -0.92
C ILE A 290 1.13 25.85 -0.76
N VAL A 291 0.30 25.86 -1.81
CA VAL A 291 -0.98 25.15 -1.80
C VAL A 291 -0.77 23.64 -1.63
N ALA A 292 0.22 23.05 -2.31
CA ALA A 292 0.56 21.64 -2.17
C ALA A 292 1.03 21.30 -0.75
N LEU A 293 1.82 22.17 -0.12
CA LEU A 293 2.23 22.01 1.28
C LEU A 293 1.05 22.05 2.25
N LEU A 294 0.12 23.00 2.07
CA LEU A 294 -1.10 23.10 2.88
C LEU A 294 -2.01 21.87 2.70
N ASN A 295 -2.11 21.35 1.47
CA ASN A 295 -2.91 20.16 1.18
C ASN A 295 -2.27 18.88 1.74
N ALA A 296 -0.94 18.80 1.79
CA ALA A 296 -0.22 17.68 2.41
C ALA A 296 -0.40 17.67 3.94
N SER A 297 -0.49 18.86 4.55
CA SER A 297 -0.53 19.09 5.99
C SER A 297 -1.93 19.49 6.45
N THR A 298 -2.89 18.56 6.38
CA THR A 298 -4.30 18.79 6.75
C THR A 298 -4.49 19.03 8.26
N SER A 299 -5.63 19.61 8.67
CA SER A 299 -5.93 20.02 10.05
C SER A 299 -5.84 18.93 11.13
N ASN A 300 -5.82 17.66 10.74
CA ASN A 300 -5.63 16.50 11.63
C ASN A 300 -4.15 16.11 11.84
N LYS A 301 -3.20 16.76 11.16
CA LYS A 301 -1.75 16.51 11.28
C LYS A 301 -1.12 17.54 12.22
N LEU A 302 -0.12 17.12 13.01
CA LEU A 302 0.61 18.03 13.90
C LEU A 302 1.41 19.09 13.12
N SER A 303 1.82 18.78 11.89
CA SER A 303 2.49 19.72 10.99
C SER A 303 1.59 20.89 10.56
N HIS A 304 0.26 20.80 10.71
CA HIS A 304 -0.70 21.76 10.15
C HIS A 304 -0.41 23.21 10.57
N ALA A 305 -0.24 23.42 11.87
CA ALA A 305 -0.05 24.76 12.42
C ALA A 305 1.22 25.42 11.86
N MET A 306 2.34 24.69 11.85
CA MET A 306 3.62 25.17 11.34
C MET A 306 3.55 25.50 9.84
N THR A 307 2.95 24.61 9.03
CA THR A 307 2.81 24.84 7.58
C THR A 307 1.90 26.02 7.28
N THR A 308 0.84 26.20 8.08
CA THR A 308 -0.13 27.27 7.91
C THR A 308 0.47 28.63 8.30
N LEU A 309 1.18 28.73 9.43
CA LEU A 309 1.92 29.94 9.79
C LEU A 309 2.98 30.31 8.74
N PHE A 310 3.70 29.31 8.23
CA PHE A 310 4.65 29.55 7.15
C PHE A 310 3.95 30.07 5.89
N ALA A 311 2.86 29.45 5.44
CA ALA A 311 2.11 29.89 4.27
C ALA A 311 1.61 31.34 4.43
N VAL A 312 1.08 31.71 5.60
CA VAL A 312 0.66 33.10 5.88
C VAL A 312 1.84 34.07 5.88
N SER A 313 3.01 33.67 6.39
CA SER A 313 4.23 34.50 6.32
C SER A 313 4.69 34.78 4.89
N GLN A 314 4.30 33.94 3.92
CA GLN A 314 4.58 34.13 2.49
C GLN A 314 3.48 34.95 1.77
N GLY A 315 2.36 35.21 2.43
CA GLY A 315 1.28 36.05 1.90
C GLY A 315 1.74 37.50 1.71
N SER A 316 1.19 38.17 0.70
CA SER A 316 1.57 39.52 0.22
C SER A 316 2.98 39.63 -0.38
N ILE A 317 3.97 38.91 0.16
CA ILE A 317 5.37 38.97 -0.26
C ILE A 317 5.57 38.10 -1.51
N THR A 318 5.11 36.86 -1.43
CA THR A 318 5.46 35.82 -2.38
C THR A 318 4.23 35.30 -3.13
N ILE A 319 3.07 35.28 -2.46
CA ILE A 319 1.82 34.72 -2.98
C ILE A 319 0.65 35.67 -2.72
N PRO A 320 -0.28 35.83 -3.69
CA PRO A 320 -1.50 36.59 -3.47
C PRO A 320 -2.36 36.04 -2.33
N ASN A 321 -2.80 36.90 -1.42
CA ASN A 321 -3.54 36.50 -0.23
C ASN A 321 -4.91 35.88 -0.53
N TYR A 322 -5.52 36.18 -1.67
CA TYR A 322 -6.79 35.57 -2.05
C TYR A 322 -6.64 34.05 -2.25
N ILE A 323 -5.48 33.57 -2.71
CA ILE A 323 -5.19 32.14 -2.88
C ILE A 323 -5.10 31.46 -1.51
N LEU A 324 -4.38 32.07 -0.56
CA LEU A 324 -4.26 31.58 0.81
C LEU A 324 -5.62 31.57 1.50
N ALA A 325 -6.39 32.66 1.38
CA ALA A 325 -7.75 32.76 1.89
C ALA A 325 -8.63 31.65 1.31
N GLN A 326 -8.55 31.37 0.01
CA GLN A 326 -9.33 30.33 -0.64
C GLN A 326 -8.99 28.93 -0.12
N GLN A 327 -7.72 28.62 0.15
CA GLN A 327 -7.34 27.31 0.66
C GLN A 327 -7.68 27.14 2.14
N LEU A 328 -7.25 28.07 2.98
CA LEU A 328 -7.44 27.97 4.44
C LEU A 328 -8.93 28.06 4.83
N SER A 329 -9.76 28.71 4.02
CA SER A 329 -11.21 28.78 4.26
C SER A 329 -11.97 27.47 3.98
N LYS A 330 -11.36 26.46 3.34
CA LYS A 330 -12.07 25.21 2.98
C LYS A 330 -12.36 24.31 4.18
N ASN A 331 -11.55 24.38 5.23
CA ASN A 331 -11.59 23.39 6.32
C ASN A 331 -11.22 23.99 7.68
N ILE A 332 -11.97 25.00 8.13
CA ILE A 332 -11.81 25.57 9.47
C ILE A 332 -12.37 24.58 10.50
N GLN A 333 -11.48 23.93 11.27
CA GLN A 333 -11.86 22.95 12.29
C GLN A 333 -11.51 23.43 13.70
N THR A 334 -10.47 24.24 13.84
CA THR A 334 -9.94 24.70 15.13
C THR A 334 -10.04 26.22 15.28
N GLU A 335 -9.85 26.70 16.51
CA GLU A 335 -9.68 28.14 16.79
C GLU A 335 -8.45 28.70 16.06
N PHE A 336 -7.34 27.96 16.03
CA PHE A 336 -6.13 28.35 15.32
C PHE A 336 -6.40 28.60 13.83
N ASP A 337 -7.14 27.72 13.16
CA ASP A 337 -7.47 27.85 11.74
C ASP A 337 -8.27 29.14 11.50
N LEU A 338 -9.28 29.38 12.35
CA LEU A 338 -10.14 30.55 12.23
C LEU A 338 -9.36 31.84 12.44
N ASN A 339 -8.54 31.91 13.48
CA ASN A 339 -7.69 33.07 13.78
C ASN A 339 -6.74 33.36 12.61
N THR A 340 -6.19 32.30 12.02
CA THR A 340 -5.27 32.43 10.89
C THR A 340 -5.98 32.93 9.63
N VAL A 341 -7.15 32.38 9.30
CA VAL A 341 -7.98 32.87 8.18
C VAL A 341 -8.34 34.34 8.36
N VAL A 342 -8.68 34.77 9.58
CA VAL A 342 -9.01 36.16 9.89
C VAL A 342 -7.79 37.09 9.74
N SER A 343 -6.59 36.66 10.11
CA SER A 343 -5.39 37.51 9.94
C SER A 343 -5.11 37.90 8.47
N ILE A 344 -5.57 37.10 7.51
CA ILE A 344 -5.41 37.35 6.06
C ILE A 344 -6.35 38.47 5.58
N ASN A 345 -7.43 38.75 6.31
CA ASN A 345 -8.46 39.75 5.98
C ASN A 345 -7.91 41.15 5.70
N ARG A 346 -6.73 41.48 6.25
CA ARG A 346 -6.13 42.82 6.18
C ARG A 346 -5.59 43.19 4.79
N THR A 347 -5.69 42.30 3.80
CA THR A 347 -4.93 42.43 2.54
C THR A 347 -5.77 42.12 1.29
N GLY A 348 -6.18 43.16 0.55
CA GLY A 348 -6.88 43.04 -0.73
C GLY A 348 -8.38 42.71 -0.63
N LYS A 349 -9.17 43.29 -1.55
CA LYS A 349 -10.64 43.16 -1.58
C LYS A 349 -11.11 41.70 -1.70
N GLU A 350 -10.49 40.92 -2.57
CA GLU A 350 -10.87 39.53 -2.86
C GLU A 350 -10.65 38.59 -1.66
N ALA A 351 -9.50 38.70 -1.00
CA ALA A 351 -9.20 37.93 0.20
C ALA A 351 -10.16 38.30 1.34
N LYS A 352 -10.41 39.60 1.55
CA LYS A 352 -11.39 40.12 2.52
C LYS A 352 -12.77 39.48 2.31
N PHE A 353 -13.20 39.41 1.05
CA PHE A 353 -14.48 38.81 0.66
C PHE A 353 -14.56 37.30 0.93
N ILE A 354 -13.49 36.55 0.62
CA ILE A 354 -13.41 35.11 0.90
C ILE A 354 -13.41 34.84 2.41
N VAL A 355 -12.60 35.58 3.17
CA VAL A 355 -12.48 35.46 4.63
C VAL A 355 -13.82 35.76 5.29
N MET A 356 -14.45 36.89 4.95
CA MET A 356 -15.76 37.26 5.47
C MET A 356 -16.82 36.17 5.22
N ARG A 357 -16.87 35.60 4.01
CA ARG A 357 -17.78 34.49 3.67
C ARG A 357 -17.54 33.26 4.52
N SER A 358 -16.27 32.88 4.69
CA SER A 358 -15.87 31.71 5.46
C SER A 358 -16.19 31.87 6.96
N VAL A 359 -15.90 33.04 7.52
CA VAL A 359 -16.21 33.39 8.92
C VAL A 359 -17.73 33.39 9.14
N ALA A 360 -18.49 34.02 8.23
CA ALA A 360 -19.95 34.00 8.28
C ALA A 360 -20.54 32.58 8.17
N GLN A 361 -19.95 31.72 7.34
CA GLN A 361 -20.35 30.32 7.25
C GLN A 361 -20.04 29.54 8.52
N THR A 362 -18.84 29.73 9.08
CA THR A 362 -18.42 29.12 10.33
C THR A 362 -19.32 29.53 11.48
N MET A 363 -19.69 30.83 11.54
CA MET A 363 -20.67 31.37 12.48
C MET A 363 -22.00 30.61 12.42
N VAL A 364 -22.52 30.28 11.23
CA VAL A 364 -23.82 29.59 11.11
C VAL A 364 -23.72 28.08 11.29
N GLN A 365 -22.66 27.45 10.77
CA GLN A 365 -22.59 26.00 10.62
C GLN A 365 -21.85 25.30 11.76
N SER A 366 -20.83 25.93 12.36
CA SER A 366 -20.07 25.36 13.47
C SER A 366 -20.84 25.49 14.78
N LYS A 367 -20.76 24.49 15.65
CA LYS A 367 -21.30 24.59 17.02
C LYS A 367 -20.25 25.13 17.99
N LEU A 368 -18.98 24.80 17.76
CA LEU A 368 -17.88 25.13 18.67
C LEU A 368 -17.34 26.53 18.41
N LEU A 369 -17.19 26.91 17.13
CA LEU A 369 -16.53 28.15 16.73
C LEU A 369 -17.51 29.31 16.47
N MET A 370 -18.81 29.11 16.68
CA MET A 370 -19.85 30.06 16.29
C MET A 370 -19.66 31.45 16.95
N ARG A 371 -19.45 31.50 18.27
CA ARG A 371 -19.26 32.78 19.00
C ARG A 371 -17.96 33.49 18.61
N LEU A 372 -16.88 32.73 18.46
CA LEU A 372 -15.59 33.27 18.05
C LEU A 372 -15.65 33.81 16.62
N ALA A 373 -16.24 33.06 15.69
CA ALA A 373 -16.46 33.51 14.32
C ALA A 373 -17.33 34.77 14.27
N ALA A 374 -18.34 34.88 15.14
CA ALA A 374 -19.15 36.08 15.23
C ALA A 374 -18.36 37.31 15.68
N LYS A 375 -17.51 37.16 16.72
CA LYS A 375 -16.61 38.23 17.18
C LYS A 375 -15.72 38.73 16.04
N TYR A 376 -15.12 37.80 15.28
CA TYR A 376 -14.30 38.17 14.12
C TYR A 376 -15.11 38.78 12.98
N LEU A 377 -16.35 38.32 12.75
CA LEU A 377 -17.21 38.92 11.74
C LEU A 377 -17.50 40.39 12.08
N VAL A 378 -17.74 40.72 13.36
CA VAL A 378 -17.90 42.11 13.81
C VAL A 378 -16.62 42.91 13.57
N GLU A 379 -15.45 42.40 13.95
CA GLU A 379 -14.17 43.08 13.72
C GLU A 379 -13.96 43.39 12.22
N ILE A 380 -14.26 42.41 11.35
CA ILE A 380 -14.22 42.61 9.89
C ILE A 380 -15.21 43.70 9.49
N MET A 381 -16.45 43.63 9.96
CA MET A 381 -17.53 44.59 9.67
C MET A 381 -17.22 46.02 10.07
N SER A 382 -16.59 46.22 11.24
CA SER A 382 -16.20 47.55 11.73
C SER A 382 -15.18 48.25 10.84
N SER A 383 -14.48 47.50 9.96
CA SER A 383 -13.50 48.02 9.00
C SER A 383 -13.97 47.94 7.54
N LEU A 384 -15.27 47.70 7.28
CA LEU A 384 -15.80 47.60 5.92
C LEU A 384 -16.13 48.99 5.35
N GLU A 385 -15.43 49.37 4.28
CA GLU A 385 -15.72 50.54 3.46
C GLU A 385 -16.33 50.17 2.09
N ASP A 386 -16.10 48.93 1.64
CA ASP A 386 -16.51 48.47 0.32
C ASP A 386 -18.01 48.15 0.26
N GLN A 387 -18.70 48.80 -0.67
CA GLN A 387 -20.14 48.69 -0.82
C GLN A 387 -20.60 47.27 -1.21
N ASP A 388 -19.83 46.53 -2.01
CA ASP A 388 -20.20 45.16 -2.42
C ASP A 388 -20.16 44.20 -1.22
N LEU A 389 -19.17 44.38 -0.33
CA LEU A 389 -19.07 43.64 0.93
C LEU A 389 -20.25 43.95 1.86
N ILE A 390 -20.61 45.23 1.97
CA ILE A 390 -21.75 45.70 2.76
C ILE A 390 -23.08 45.13 2.23
N GLU A 391 -23.29 45.14 0.91
CA GLU A 391 -24.48 44.56 0.30
C GLU A 391 -24.56 43.05 0.51
N TRP A 392 -23.43 42.35 0.38
CA TRP A 392 -23.37 40.91 0.63
C TRP A 392 -23.73 40.58 2.09
N ILE A 393 -23.22 41.33 3.07
CA ILE A 393 -23.48 41.05 4.48
C ILE A 393 -24.91 41.42 4.90
N GLN A 394 -25.48 42.48 4.32
CA GLN A 394 -26.91 42.78 4.45
C GLN A 394 -27.76 41.62 3.91
N LYS A 395 -27.39 41.07 2.74
CA LYS A 395 -28.08 39.91 2.17
C LYS A 395 -27.95 38.69 3.07
N PHE A 396 -26.77 38.46 3.65
CA PHE A 396 -26.52 37.37 4.60
C PHE A 396 -27.43 37.45 5.84
N PHE A 397 -27.50 38.60 6.53
CA PHE A 397 -28.38 38.76 7.70
C PHE A 397 -29.85 38.57 7.35
N LEU A 398 -30.28 39.12 6.21
CA LEU A 398 -31.63 38.91 5.72
C LEU A 398 -31.94 37.41 5.54
N LEU A 399 -31.01 36.64 4.97
CA LEU A 399 -31.18 35.18 4.84
C LEU A 399 -31.07 34.44 6.17
N ILE A 400 -30.34 34.95 7.17
CA ILE A 400 -30.37 34.40 8.54
C ILE A 400 -31.77 34.51 9.14
N PHE A 401 -32.45 35.64 9.00
CA PHE A 401 -33.84 35.73 9.53
C PHE A 401 -34.81 34.85 8.75
N VAL A 402 -34.58 34.64 7.44
CA VAL A 402 -35.35 33.66 6.66
C VAL A 402 -35.10 32.25 7.19
N TYR A 403 -33.85 31.92 7.52
CA TYR A 403 -33.47 30.66 8.15
C TYR A 403 -34.19 30.48 9.49
N ILE A 404 -34.12 31.48 10.38
CA ILE A 404 -34.74 31.45 11.71
C ILE A 404 -36.23 31.16 11.59
N LYS A 405 -36.94 31.88 10.71
CA LYS A 405 -38.37 31.68 10.50
C LYS A 405 -38.71 30.28 10.00
N ILE A 406 -38.03 29.82 8.96
CA ILE A 406 -38.32 28.52 8.32
C ILE A 406 -37.93 27.36 9.25
N ALA A 407 -36.83 27.49 9.98
CA ALA A 407 -36.36 26.49 10.93
C ALA A 407 -37.23 26.44 12.18
N SER A 408 -37.68 27.60 12.70
CA SER A 408 -38.64 27.70 13.81
C SER A 408 -39.96 27.04 13.46
N LYS A 409 -40.55 27.40 12.31
CA LYS A 409 -41.79 26.80 11.79
C LYS A 409 -41.70 25.28 11.59
N LYS A 410 -40.50 24.76 11.36
CA LYS A 410 -40.23 23.32 11.19
C LYS A 410 -39.72 22.64 12.46
N GLU A 411 -39.59 23.39 13.56
CA GLU A 411 -39.05 22.92 14.84
C GLU A 411 -37.68 22.25 14.73
N LYS A 412 -36.83 22.72 13.80
CA LYS A 412 -35.51 22.14 13.52
C LYS A 412 -34.40 23.08 13.93
N TYR A 413 -33.35 22.51 14.53
CA TYR A 413 -32.14 23.22 14.95
C TYR A 413 -32.39 24.38 15.93
N ILE A 414 -33.44 24.31 16.76
CA ILE A 414 -33.85 25.38 17.68
C ILE A 414 -32.69 25.93 18.51
N ARG A 415 -31.86 25.07 19.11
CA ARG A 415 -30.68 25.52 19.88
C ARG A 415 -29.73 26.41 19.06
N ARG A 416 -29.51 26.07 17.78
CA ARG A 416 -28.69 26.88 16.86
C ARG A 416 -29.37 28.22 16.55
N LEU A 417 -30.69 28.25 16.43
CA LEU A 417 -31.44 29.49 16.22
C LEU A 417 -31.29 30.44 17.41
N LEU A 418 -31.49 29.92 18.62
CA LEU A 418 -31.34 30.70 19.85
C LEU A 418 -29.92 31.26 20.00
N MET A 419 -28.90 30.45 19.76
CA MET A 419 -27.50 30.93 19.78
C MET A 419 -27.22 31.98 18.70
N LEU A 420 -27.77 31.81 17.48
CA LEU A 420 -27.65 32.83 16.45
C LEU A 420 -28.29 34.13 16.91
N CYS A 421 -29.53 34.10 17.41
CA CYS A 421 -30.25 35.26 17.92
C CYS A 421 -29.48 35.97 19.04
N GLU A 422 -29.00 35.22 20.04
CA GLU A 422 -28.14 35.72 21.12
C GLU A 422 -26.94 36.49 20.58
N ILE A 423 -26.25 35.93 19.59
CA ILE A 423 -25.05 36.53 19.01
C ILE A 423 -25.38 37.79 18.21
N ILE A 424 -26.36 37.71 17.31
CA ILE A 424 -26.69 38.84 16.42
C ILE A 424 -27.45 39.97 17.12
N SER A 425 -27.98 39.74 18.33
CA SER A 425 -28.55 40.79 19.18
C SER A 425 -27.53 41.53 20.04
N THR A 426 -26.27 41.08 20.08
CA THR A 426 -25.24 41.77 20.88
C THR A 426 -25.00 43.19 20.39
N GLU A 427 -24.68 44.08 21.32
CA GLU A 427 -24.37 45.48 21.04
C GLU A 427 -23.23 45.64 20.01
N GLN A 428 -22.30 44.69 20.01
CA GLN A 428 -21.20 44.61 19.04
C GLN A 428 -21.70 44.58 17.59
N PHE A 429 -22.67 43.72 17.25
CA PHE A 429 -23.26 43.70 15.91
C PHE A 429 -24.10 44.94 15.62
N LEU A 430 -24.81 45.45 16.62
CA LEU A 430 -25.70 46.60 16.48
C LEU A 430 -24.95 47.95 16.44
N SER A 431 -23.67 47.97 16.81
CA SER A 431 -22.80 49.14 16.69
C SER A 431 -22.53 49.51 15.22
N ALA A 432 -22.49 48.52 14.32
CA ALA A 432 -22.38 48.74 12.89
C ALA A 432 -23.72 49.26 12.33
N THR A 433 -23.77 50.53 11.93
CA THR A 433 -25.01 51.22 11.54
C THR A 433 -25.77 50.52 10.41
N PHE A 434 -25.07 50.01 9.39
CA PHE A 434 -25.69 49.25 8.30
C PHE A 434 -26.24 47.90 8.76
N ALA A 435 -25.59 47.24 9.73
CA ALA A 435 -26.03 45.97 10.29
C ALA A 435 -27.27 46.17 11.17
N LYS A 436 -27.27 47.18 12.04
CA LYS A 436 -28.45 47.58 12.83
C LYS A 436 -29.66 47.87 11.93
N LYS A 437 -29.44 48.60 10.83
CA LYS A 437 -30.48 48.94 9.83
C LYS A 437 -31.06 47.73 9.10
N ILE A 438 -30.38 46.58 9.06
CA ILE A 438 -30.93 45.34 8.46
C ILE A 438 -31.45 44.37 9.52
N ILE A 439 -30.74 44.20 10.63
CA ILE A 439 -31.06 43.22 11.68
C ILE A 439 -32.37 43.57 12.38
N LEU A 440 -32.52 44.79 12.91
CA LEU A 440 -33.72 45.16 13.68
C LEU A 440 -35.00 45.09 12.83
N PRO A 441 -35.03 45.64 11.60
CA PRO A 441 -36.23 45.53 10.78
C PRO A 441 -36.54 44.09 10.33
N CYS A 442 -35.52 43.26 10.06
CA CYS A 442 -35.74 41.85 9.74
C CYS A 442 -36.26 41.07 10.95
N ALA A 443 -35.72 41.31 12.15
CA ALA A 443 -36.20 40.71 13.39
C ALA A 443 -37.66 41.08 13.68
N ASN A 444 -38.00 42.37 13.59
CA ASN A 444 -39.36 42.85 13.82
C ASN A 444 -40.36 42.25 12.82
N THR A 445 -40.00 42.22 11.54
CA THR A 445 -40.86 41.61 10.50
C THR A 445 -40.98 40.10 10.68
N CYS A 446 -39.91 39.41 11.10
CA CYS A 446 -39.92 37.98 11.39
C CYS A 446 -40.88 37.65 12.56
N TYR A 447 -40.86 38.48 13.60
CA TYR A 447 -41.75 38.37 14.77
C TYR A 447 -43.21 38.66 14.42
N LEU A 448 -43.51 39.77 13.73
CA LEU A 448 -44.88 40.13 13.34
C LEU A 448 -45.52 39.10 12.38
N LYS A 449 -44.71 38.31 11.66
CA LYS A 449 -45.18 37.17 10.85
C LYS A 449 -45.49 35.91 11.69
N GLY A 450 -45.42 35.98 13.02
CA GLY A 450 -45.76 34.94 14.01
C GLY A 450 -44.71 33.83 14.17
N GLY A 451 -44.91 32.89 15.10
CA GLY A 451 -44.14 31.63 15.20
C GLY A 451 -42.64 31.77 15.53
N CYS A 452 -42.23 32.94 16.00
CA CYS A 452 -40.86 33.26 16.43
C CYS A 452 -40.89 34.16 17.67
N ASP A 453 -41.79 33.91 18.61
CA ASP A 453 -42.04 34.79 19.77
C ASP A 453 -40.80 34.94 20.67
N PHE A 454 -39.93 33.93 20.67
CA PHE A 454 -38.64 33.96 21.36
C PHE A 454 -37.71 35.10 20.90
N LEU A 455 -37.95 35.73 19.75
CA LEU A 455 -37.17 36.89 19.30
C LEU A 455 -37.32 38.10 20.24
N THR A 456 -38.42 38.20 20.98
CA THR A 456 -38.65 39.26 21.98
C THR A 456 -37.67 39.21 23.15
N TYR A 457 -37.07 38.04 23.40
CA TYR A 457 -36.01 37.90 24.42
C TYR A 457 -34.68 38.52 23.98
N TYR A 458 -34.49 38.75 22.68
CA TYR A 458 -33.21 39.18 22.11
C TYR A 458 -33.27 40.58 21.47
N PHE A 459 -34.42 41.00 20.96
CA PHE A 459 -34.56 42.25 20.22
C PHE A 459 -35.71 43.11 20.78
N PRO A 460 -35.61 44.45 20.70
CA PRO A 460 -36.75 45.33 20.94
C PRO A 460 -37.70 45.25 19.74
N LEU A 461 -38.87 44.64 19.91
CA LEU A 461 -39.84 44.35 18.84
C LEU A 461 -41.20 44.99 19.15
N GLY A 462 -41.97 45.36 18.11
CA GLY A 462 -43.24 46.05 18.26
C GLY A 462 -43.88 46.48 16.95
N SER A 463 -45.19 46.76 16.96
CA SER A 463 -45.96 47.21 15.78
C SER A 463 -45.40 48.49 15.17
N ASP A 464 -44.90 49.38 16.02
CA ASP A 464 -44.49 50.74 15.65
C ASP A 464 -43.04 50.82 15.15
N LEU A 465 -42.32 49.69 15.21
CA LEU A 465 -40.92 49.62 14.78
C LEU A 465 -40.79 49.35 13.27
N PRO A 466 -39.69 49.79 12.63
CA PRO A 466 -39.49 49.63 11.20
C PRO A 466 -39.59 48.18 10.73
N GLN A 467 -40.22 47.96 9.57
CA GLN A 467 -40.36 46.64 8.94
C GLN A 467 -39.53 46.54 7.66
N SER A 468 -39.06 45.33 7.33
CA SER A 468 -38.28 45.03 6.14
C SER A 468 -39.15 44.40 5.06
N ASN A 469 -39.54 45.21 4.07
CA ASN A 469 -40.24 44.73 2.87
C ASN A 469 -39.40 43.73 2.06
N THR A 470 -38.07 43.90 2.07
CA THR A 470 -37.13 42.99 1.41
C THR A 470 -37.13 41.62 2.06
N TYR A 471 -37.17 41.55 3.40
CA TYR A 471 -37.28 40.30 4.14
C TYR A 471 -38.57 39.56 3.78
N SER A 472 -39.72 40.25 3.80
CA SER A 472 -41.01 39.63 3.45
C SER A 472 -41.01 39.03 2.04
N ARG A 473 -40.41 39.72 1.06
CA ARG A 473 -40.23 39.22 -0.30
C ARG A 473 -39.38 37.94 -0.33
N GLU A 474 -38.24 37.95 0.34
CA GLU A 474 -37.31 36.82 0.33
C GLU A 474 -37.84 35.62 1.12
N LEU A 475 -38.49 35.84 2.27
CA LEU A 475 -39.18 34.80 3.02
C LEU A 475 -40.21 34.09 2.14
N SER A 476 -41.07 34.83 1.44
CA SER A 476 -42.08 34.25 0.55
C SER A 476 -41.46 33.39 -0.57
N ARG A 477 -40.24 33.73 -1.00
CA ARG A 477 -39.50 33.03 -2.04
C ARG A 477 -38.93 31.71 -1.52
N TYR A 478 -38.33 31.72 -0.34
CA TYR A 478 -37.68 30.55 0.24
C TYR A 478 -38.61 29.63 1.01
N GLU A 479 -39.71 30.14 1.58
CA GLU A 479 -40.69 29.31 2.29
C GLU A 479 -41.25 28.19 1.39
N LYS A 480 -41.31 28.45 0.09
CA LYS A 480 -41.74 27.50 -0.94
C LYS A 480 -40.61 26.58 -1.46
N MET A 481 -39.35 26.80 -1.11
CA MET A 481 -38.20 26.04 -1.61
C MET A 481 -37.83 24.89 -0.67
N ARG A 482 -37.45 23.74 -1.24
CA ARG A 482 -36.86 22.62 -0.49
C ARG A 482 -35.34 22.80 -0.48
N PHE A 483 -34.77 23.15 0.67
CA PHE A 483 -33.33 23.23 0.88
C PHE A 483 -32.91 22.52 2.17
N LYS A 484 -31.63 22.15 2.26
CA LYS A 484 -31.05 21.57 3.47
C LYS A 484 -30.86 22.67 4.51
N LEU A 485 -31.69 22.65 5.54
CA LEU A 485 -31.62 23.61 6.65
C LEU A 485 -30.26 23.62 7.36
N LYS A 486 -29.52 22.50 7.38
CA LYS A 486 -28.22 22.39 8.05
C LYS A 486 -27.16 23.37 7.52
N THR A 487 -27.19 23.67 6.23
CA THR A 487 -26.17 24.48 5.52
C THR A 487 -26.67 25.86 5.11
N PHE A 488 -28.00 26.08 5.10
CA PHE A 488 -28.60 27.37 4.80
C PHE A 488 -28.11 28.45 5.81
N PRO A 489 -27.77 29.68 5.37
CA PRO A 489 -28.09 30.31 4.08
C PRO A 489 -27.09 30.03 2.95
N PHE A 490 -26.17 29.08 3.11
CA PHE A 490 -25.15 28.74 2.11
C PHE A 490 -25.57 27.56 1.22
N LYS A 491 -25.06 27.54 -0.01
CA LYS A 491 -25.17 26.39 -0.94
C LYS A 491 -24.43 25.18 -0.33
N ASN A 492 -24.86 23.96 -0.64
CA ASN A 492 -24.15 22.76 -0.15
C ASN A 492 -22.69 22.77 -0.64
N ASN A 493 -21.74 22.57 0.26
CA ASN A 493 -20.30 22.52 -0.03
C ASN A 493 -19.75 23.79 -0.69
N SER A 494 -20.33 24.96 -0.40
CA SER A 494 -19.90 26.23 -0.96
C SER A 494 -20.13 27.37 0.02
N ASN A 495 -19.21 28.34 0.02
CA ASN A 495 -19.30 29.56 0.84
C ASN A 495 -20.19 30.63 0.17
N MET A 496 -20.89 30.27 -0.92
CA MET A 496 -21.85 31.14 -1.59
C MET A 496 -23.22 31.05 -0.94
N LEU A 497 -23.88 32.20 -0.78
CA LEU A 497 -25.26 32.26 -0.34
C LEU A 497 -26.17 31.55 -1.35
N VAL A 498 -27.25 30.96 -0.86
CA VAL A 498 -28.32 30.46 -1.74
C VAL A 498 -28.91 31.66 -2.46
N GLU A 499 -28.97 31.57 -3.78
CA GLU A 499 -29.69 32.53 -4.61
C GLU A 499 -31.06 31.93 -4.87
N GLY A 500 -32.11 32.66 -4.54
CA GLY A 500 -33.45 32.27 -4.91
C GLY A 500 -33.45 32.16 -6.43
N SER A 501 -33.74 30.98 -6.97
CA SER A 501 -33.94 30.84 -8.41
C SER A 501 -34.94 31.90 -8.84
N ARG A 502 -34.58 32.77 -9.79
CA ARG A 502 -35.57 33.62 -10.47
C ARG A 502 -36.60 32.66 -11.07
N ASN A 503 -37.86 32.95 -10.80
CA ASN A 503 -39.02 32.08 -10.98
C ASN A 503 -38.93 31.15 -12.19
N ARG A 504 -38.77 29.85 -11.92
CA ARG A 504 -39.32 28.76 -12.74
C ARG A 504 -40.57 28.15 -12.08
N LYS A 505 -41.37 28.97 -11.37
CA LYS A 505 -42.57 28.50 -10.66
C LYS A 505 -43.82 29.22 -11.16
N ASN A 506 -44.52 28.58 -12.10
CA ASN A 506 -45.97 28.53 -12.08
C ASN A 506 -46.40 27.29 -11.27
N SER A 507 -47.35 27.48 -10.36
CA SER A 507 -48.29 26.46 -9.88
C SER A 507 -47.73 25.27 -9.05
N ASN A 508 -47.74 25.41 -7.72
CA ASN A 508 -47.96 24.28 -6.79
C ASN A 508 -49.09 24.73 -5.85
N GLY A 509 -50.32 24.68 -6.33
CA GLY A 509 -51.50 24.71 -5.47
C GLY A 509 -51.67 23.31 -4.88
N GLU A 510 -51.56 23.20 -3.56
CA GLU A 510 -52.11 22.06 -2.83
C GLU A 510 -53.64 22.13 -2.97
N VAL A 511 -54.26 21.04 -3.40
CA VAL A 511 -55.71 20.92 -3.47
C VAL A 511 -56.23 20.84 -2.03
N PRO A 512 -57.19 21.69 -1.60
CA PRO A 512 -57.73 21.66 -0.24
C PRO A 512 -58.29 20.28 0.14
N LEU A 513 -57.98 19.81 1.35
CA LEU A 513 -58.44 18.52 1.91
C LEU A 513 -59.97 18.34 1.87
N GLU A 514 -60.73 19.43 1.88
CA GLU A 514 -62.20 19.44 1.77
C GLU A 514 -62.71 18.91 0.41
N MET A 515 -61.90 18.93 -0.66
CA MET A 515 -62.28 18.33 -1.96
C MET A 515 -62.07 16.81 -2.02
N ARG A 516 -61.35 16.21 -1.07
CA ARG A 516 -61.11 14.76 -1.01
C ARG A 516 -62.21 13.98 -0.28
N ALA A 517 -63.15 14.65 0.39
CA ALA A 517 -64.16 14.01 1.23
C ALA A 517 -65.35 13.38 0.47
N ILE A 518 -65.46 13.56 -0.85
CA ILE A 518 -66.58 13.04 -1.67
C ILE A 518 -66.16 11.77 -2.46
N ILE A 519 -65.29 10.93 -1.91
CA ILE A 519 -64.65 9.80 -2.62
C ILE A 519 -65.32 8.43 -2.37
N ASN A 520 -66.19 8.32 -1.36
CA ASN A 520 -66.83 7.04 -1.04
C ASN A 520 -67.85 6.55 -2.10
N ASP A 521 -68.35 7.43 -2.98
CA ASP A 521 -69.29 7.07 -4.06
C ASP A 521 -68.62 6.47 -5.32
N PHE A 522 -67.28 6.40 -5.40
CA PHE A 522 -66.59 5.86 -6.59
C PHE A 522 -66.54 4.33 -6.66
N ALA A 523 -67.03 3.61 -5.64
CA ALA A 523 -67.05 2.15 -5.63
C ALA A 523 -67.88 1.57 -6.80
N ASP A 524 -68.96 2.27 -7.19
CA ASP A 524 -69.88 1.80 -8.24
C ASP A 524 -69.42 2.14 -9.66
N LEU A 525 -68.36 2.94 -9.82
CA LEU A 525 -67.90 3.45 -11.11
C LEU A 525 -66.79 2.60 -11.76
N GLY A 526 -66.45 1.45 -11.17
CA GLY A 526 -65.44 0.53 -11.70
C GLY A 526 -64.01 1.09 -11.70
N ILE A 527 -63.76 2.17 -10.96
CA ILE A 527 -62.45 2.82 -10.85
C ILE A 527 -61.57 2.01 -9.90
N SER A 528 -60.33 1.72 -10.29
CA SER A 528 -59.37 0.99 -9.48
C SER A 528 -59.02 1.75 -8.21
N GLU A 529 -58.83 1.02 -7.11
CA GLU A 529 -58.38 1.58 -5.82
C GLU A 529 -57.06 2.36 -5.95
N ARG A 530 -56.26 2.07 -6.98
CA ARG A 530 -54.99 2.77 -7.24
C ARG A 530 -55.19 4.15 -7.88
N ALA A 531 -56.24 4.34 -8.68
CA ALA A 531 -56.51 5.63 -9.33
C ALA A 531 -57.30 6.60 -8.42
N LYS A 532 -58.13 6.07 -7.50
CA LYS A 532 -58.98 6.85 -6.59
C LYS A 532 -58.26 7.98 -5.82
N PRO A 533 -57.05 7.79 -5.25
CA PRO A 533 -56.37 8.84 -4.49
C PRO A 533 -56.05 10.10 -5.29
N TYR A 534 -56.02 9.98 -6.62
CA TYR A 534 -55.67 11.06 -7.53
C TYR A 534 -56.89 11.79 -8.08
N LEU A 535 -58.11 11.32 -7.82
CA LEU A 535 -59.34 11.96 -8.30
C LEU A 535 -59.93 12.88 -7.24
N TYR A 536 -60.50 13.99 -7.68
CA TYR A 536 -61.28 14.88 -6.82
C TYR A 536 -62.37 15.59 -7.61
N ARG A 537 -63.46 15.95 -6.92
CA ARG A 537 -64.58 16.69 -7.52
C ARG A 537 -64.44 18.17 -7.20
N ARG A 538 -64.70 19.04 -8.19
CA ARG A 538 -64.66 20.50 -8.01
C ARG A 538 -66.01 21.10 -8.41
N SER A 539 -66.65 21.82 -7.50
CA SER A 539 -68.03 22.34 -7.65
C SER A 539 -68.23 23.31 -8.82
N LYS A 540 -67.14 23.89 -9.35
CA LYS A 540 -67.13 24.76 -10.54
C LYS A 540 -65.97 24.39 -11.48
N LEU A 541 -65.88 23.12 -11.90
CA LEU A 541 -64.90 22.71 -12.91
C LEU A 541 -65.42 23.05 -14.31
N SER A 542 -64.68 23.85 -15.08
CA SER A 542 -65.03 24.05 -16.48
C SER A 542 -64.61 22.84 -17.31
N VAL A 543 -65.30 22.57 -18.42
CA VAL A 543 -64.90 21.54 -19.41
C VAL A 543 -63.46 21.77 -19.90
N ILE A 544 -63.06 23.04 -20.01
CA ILE A 544 -61.71 23.44 -20.42
C ILE A 544 -60.66 23.02 -19.38
N ASP A 545 -60.94 23.17 -18.08
CA ASP A 545 -60.00 22.77 -17.01
C ASP A 545 -59.80 21.24 -16.96
N GLN A 546 -60.88 20.48 -17.17
CA GLN A 546 -60.84 19.03 -17.25
C GLN A 546 -60.02 18.58 -18.47
N GLN A 547 -60.24 19.22 -19.63
CA GLN A 547 -59.49 18.96 -20.85
C GLN A 547 -57.99 19.28 -20.70
N ASN A 548 -57.64 20.39 -20.05
CA ASN A 548 -56.25 20.75 -19.74
C ASN A 548 -55.57 19.71 -18.85
N THR A 549 -56.31 19.12 -17.91
CA THR A 549 -55.78 18.07 -17.04
C THR A 549 -55.56 16.77 -17.81
N ILE A 550 -56.46 16.42 -18.75
CA ILE A 550 -56.25 15.30 -19.68
C ILE A 550 -54.97 15.50 -20.50
N PHE A 551 -54.76 16.66 -21.11
CA PHE A 551 -53.52 16.94 -21.86
C PHE A 551 -52.27 16.82 -20.99
N THR A 552 -52.34 17.29 -19.74
CA THR A 552 -51.19 17.19 -18.82
C THR A 552 -50.91 15.73 -18.39
N LEU A 553 -51.95 14.89 -18.30
CA LEU A 553 -51.79 13.44 -18.08
C LEU A 553 -51.19 12.74 -19.31
N GLU A 554 -51.57 13.14 -20.52
CA GLU A 554 -50.98 12.65 -21.78
C GLU A 554 -49.48 12.99 -21.86
N ASP A 555 -49.11 14.24 -21.56
CA ASP A 555 -47.70 14.67 -21.44
C ASP A 555 -46.94 13.84 -20.38
N PHE A 556 -47.57 13.55 -19.24
CA PHE A 556 -46.99 12.72 -18.19
C PHE A 556 -46.75 11.28 -18.68
N ILE A 557 -47.69 10.70 -19.42
CA ILE A 557 -47.56 9.37 -20.03
C ILE A 557 -46.39 9.34 -21.00
N ASP A 558 -46.30 10.29 -21.92
CA ASP A 558 -45.25 10.32 -22.94
C ASP A 558 -43.86 10.49 -22.33
N GLN A 559 -43.74 11.37 -21.34
CA GLN A 559 -42.49 11.54 -20.58
C GLN A 559 -42.06 10.26 -19.86
N ASN A 560 -43.00 9.52 -19.27
CA ASN A 560 -42.68 8.30 -18.54
C ASN A 560 -42.43 7.11 -19.46
N LYS A 561 -43.12 6.99 -20.60
CA LYS A 561 -42.79 6.01 -21.66
C LYS A 561 -41.38 6.22 -22.18
N SER A 562 -41.00 7.47 -22.47
CA SER A 562 -39.62 7.81 -22.87
C SER A 562 -38.59 7.45 -21.79
N LYS A 563 -38.89 7.68 -20.51
CA LYS A 563 -38.01 7.26 -19.39
C LYS A 563 -37.93 5.74 -19.26
N ALA A 564 -39.06 5.05 -19.40
CA ALA A 564 -39.14 3.60 -19.32
C ALA A 564 -38.33 2.95 -20.45
N GLU A 565 -38.38 3.50 -21.66
CA GLU A 565 -37.56 3.05 -22.79
C GLU A 565 -36.07 3.28 -22.54
N LYS A 566 -35.68 4.43 -21.98
CA LYS A 566 -34.29 4.68 -21.56
C LYS A 566 -33.82 3.67 -20.51
N ILE A 567 -34.66 3.30 -19.55
CA ILE A 567 -34.34 2.29 -18.53
C ILE A 567 -34.23 0.90 -19.15
N LYS A 568 -35.15 0.54 -20.05
CA LYS A 568 -35.12 -0.72 -20.81
C LYS A 568 -33.88 -0.84 -21.69
N ASN A 569 -33.39 0.27 -22.25
CA ASN A 569 -32.15 0.28 -23.01
C ASN A 569 -30.91 0.17 -22.12
N LYS A 570 -30.97 0.68 -20.88
CA LYS A 570 -29.91 0.49 -19.87
C LYS A 570 -29.83 -0.93 -19.35
N SER A 571 -30.97 -1.61 -19.14
CA SER A 571 -30.97 -3.03 -18.73
C SER A 571 -30.40 -3.95 -19.83
N ARG A 572 -30.43 -3.49 -21.09
CA ARG A 572 -29.85 -4.18 -22.26
C ARG A 572 -28.37 -3.86 -22.54
N HIS A 573 -27.73 -2.93 -21.83
CA HIS A 573 -26.32 -2.62 -22.08
C HIS A 573 -25.44 -3.87 -21.92
N LYS A 574 -24.55 -4.10 -22.89
CA LYS A 574 -23.65 -5.25 -22.92
C LYS A 574 -22.85 -5.32 -21.62
N ARG A 575 -22.91 -6.48 -20.96
CA ARG A 575 -22.04 -6.82 -19.82
C ARG A 575 -20.60 -6.63 -20.30
N SER A 576 -19.85 -5.72 -19.68
CA SER A 576 -18.42 -5.67 -19.97
C SER A 576 -17.82 -6.95 -19.39
N SER A 577 -17.29 -7.80 -20.26
CA SER A 577 -16.53 -8.96 -19.81
C SER A 577 -15.41 -8.46 -18.91
N VAL A 578 -15.22 -9.14 -17.78
CA VAL A 578 -14.00 -8.99 -17.01
C VAL A 578 -12.89 -9.48 -17.92
N ASN A 579 -11.87 -8.66 -18.16
CA ASN A 579 -10.67 -9.15 -18.80
C ASN A 579 -9.91 -10.01 -17.76
N PRO A 580 -9.86 -11.35 -17.91
CA PRO A 580 -9.19 -12.21 -16.95
C PRO A 580 -7.69 -11.92 -16.84
N ASP A 581 -7.08 -11.37 -17.89
CA ASP A 581 -5.64 -11.11 -17.95
C ASP A 581 -5.19 -10.05 -16.93
N LEU A 582 -6.11 -9.19 -16.48
CA LEU A 582 -5.83 -8.12 -15.52
C LEU A 582 -5.75 -8.60 -14.07
N PHE A 583 -6.14 -9.84 -13.77
CA PHE A 583 -6.28 -10.33 -12.40
C PHE A 583 -5.63 -11.69 -12.22
N THR A 584 -4.99 -11.95 -11.08
CA THR A 584 -4.38 -13.27 -10.74
C THR A 584 -5.38 -14.41 -10.85
N THR A 585 -4.91 -15.65 -10.97
CA THR A 585 -5.78 -16.81 -11.23
C THR A 585 -6.83 -16.98 -10.12
N GLU A 586 -6.40 -16.81 -8.87
CA GLU A 586 -7.28 -16.78 -7.69
C GLU A 586 -8.30 -15.64 -7.72
N GLY A 587 -7.97 -14.51 -8.34
CA GLY A 587 -8.79 -13.31 -8.40
C GLY A 587 -9.89 -13.32 -9.45
N ILE A 588 -9.73 -14.10 -10.52
CA ILE A 588 -10.65 -14.12 -11.66
C ILE A 588 -12.06 -14.49 -11.21
N LEU A 589 -12.21 -15.58 -10.46
CA LEU A 589 -13.53 -16.08 -10.05
C LEU A 589 -14.24 -15.12 -9.07
N PRO A 590 -13.61 -14.63 -7.97
CA PRO A 590 -14.24 -13.65 -7.09
C PRO A 590 -14.64 -12.36 -7.80
N ILE A 591 -13.79 -11.81 -8.67
CA ILE A 591 -14.06 -10.54 -9.35
C ILE A 591 -15.18 -10.72 -10.39
N THR A 592 -15.15 -11.80 -11.15
CA THR A 592 -16.20 -12.14 -12.11
C THR A 592 -17.53 -12.39 -11.40
N GLY A 593 -17.51 -13.07 -10.26
CA GLY A 593 -18.68 -13.27 -9.39
C GLY A 593 -19.24 -11.94 -8.89
N LEU A 594 -18.41 -11.07 -8.32
CA LEU A 594 -18.83 -9.76 -7.81
C LEU A 594 -19.40 -8.86 -8.92
N ARG A 595 -18.79 -8.84 -10.11
CA ARG A 595 -19.35 -8.10 -11.26
C ARG A 595 -20.66 -8.70 -11.73
N SER A 596 -20.77 -10.03 -11.77
CA SER A 596 -22.02 -10.72 -12.13
C SER A 596 -23.14 -10.38 -11.15
N CYS A 597 -22.86 -10.38 -9.84
CA CYS A 597 -23.78 -9.94 -8.81
C CYS A 597 -24.17 -8.46 -8.98
N MET A 598 -23.23 -7.59 -9.33
CA MET A 598 -23.52 -6.18 -9.63
C MET A 598 -24.49 -6.06 -10.81
N TYR A 599 -24.24 -6.78 -11.90
CA TYR A 599 -25.12 -6.74 -13.07
C TYR A 599 -26.52 -7.31 -12.77
N ALA A 600 -26.61 -8.40 -12.01
CA ALA A 600 -27.89 -8.96 -11.58
C ALA A 600 -28.67 -7.97 -10.70
N ASN A 601 -27.99 -7.33 -9.74
CA ASN A 601 -28.58 -6.30 -8.88
C ASN A 601 -29.03 -5.06 -9.68
N GLU A 602 -28.22 -4.59 -10.64
CA GLU A 602 -28.59 -3.47 -11.51
C GLU A 602 -29.78 -3.80 -12.42
N ALA A 603 -29.84 -5.03 -12.96
CA ALA A 603 -31.00 -5.49 -13.73
C ALA A 603 -32.29 -5.46 -12.89
N GLN A 604 -32.25 -6.00 -11.67
CA GLN A 604 -33.40 -5.96 -10.75
C GLN A 604 -33.81 -4.52 -10.39
N LEU A 605 -32.84 -3.61 -10.21
CA LEU A 605 -33.12 -2.19 -9.99
C LEU A 605 -33.83 -1.56 -11.19
N TYR A 606 -33.38 -1.85 -12.41
CA TYR A 606 -33.98 -1.31 -13.62
C TYR A 606 -35.36 -1.89 -13.89
N ASP A 607 -35.57 -3.19 -13.65
CA ASP A 607 -36.87 -3.84 -13.78
C ASP A 607 -37.88 -3.29 -12.78
N PHE A 608 -37.46 -3.05 -11.52
CA PHE A 608 -38.29 -2.38 -10.53
C PHE A 608 -38.68 -0.97 -11.00
N GLN A 609 -37.71 -0.15 -11.43
CA GLN A 609 -37.97 1.21 -11.92
C GLN A 609 -38.89 1.23 -13.14
N TYR A 610 -38.70 0.29 -14.07
CA TYR A 610 -39.54 0.12 -15.24
C TYR A 610 -40.98 -0.22 -14.84
N LYS A 611 -41.16 -1.19 -13.94
CA LYS A 611 -42.48 -1.59 -13.43
C LYS A 611 -43.21 -0.42 -12.77
N ILE A 612 -42.55 0.35 -11.91
CA ILE A 612 -43.15 1.54 -11.29
C ILE A 612 -43.58 2.56 -12.33
N LEU A 613 -42.72 2.88 -13.31
CA LEU A 613 -43.10 3.83 -14.36
C LEU A 613 -44.31 3.35 -15.17
N MET A 614 -44.38 2.06 -15.50
CA MET A 614 -45.51 1.49 -16.24
C MET A 614 -46.78 1.46 -15.40
N ASP A 615 -46.70 1.11 -14.11
CA ASP A 615 -47.84 1.13 -13.19
C ASP A 615 -48.44 2.54 -13.10
N PHE A 616 -47.62 3.57 -12.90
CA PHE A 616 -48.10 4.97 -12.86
C PHE A 616 -48.58 5.49 -14.22
N THR A 617 -48.02 4.97 -15.33
CA THR A 617 -48.52 5.26 -16.68
C THR A 617 -49.92 4.66 -16.90
N ASN A 618 -50.16 3.45 -16.39
CA ASN A 618 -51.47 2.79 -16.45
C ASN A 618 -52.50 3.53 -15.59
N ILE A 619 -52.11 3.99 -14.38
CA ILE A 619 -52.98 4.84 -13.55
C ILE A 619 -53.33 6.12 -14.30
N ALA A 620 -52.38 6.78 -14.95
CA ALA A 620 -52.66 7.98 -15.75
C ALA A 620 -53.63 7.71 -16.92
N HIS A 621 -53.48 6.58 -17.62
CA HIS A 621 -54.42 6.16 -18.67
C HIS A 621 -55.83 5.94 -18.12
N GLU A 622 -55.94 5.30 -16.95
CA GLU A 622 -57.22 5.09 -16.27
C GLU A 622 -57.87 6.42 -15.86
N LEU A 623 -57.09 7.34 -15.27
CA LEU A 623 -57.56 8.69 -14.92
C LEU A 623 -58.10 9.43 -16.16
N ILE A 624 -57.41 9.36 -17.30
CA ILE A 624 -57.91 9.95 -18.56
C ILE A 624 -59.26 9.32 -18.97
N SER A 625 -59.40 8.00 -18.88
CA SER A 625 -60.64 7.30 -19.21
C SER A 625 -61.80 7.77 -18.32
N VAL A 626 -61.58 7.86 -17.01
CA VAL A 626 -62.57 8.34 -16.04
C VAL A 626 -62.95 9.79 -16.30
N LEU A 627 -61.97 10.67 -16.53
CA LEU A 627 -62.21 12.09 -16.81
C LEU A 627 -62.99 12.30 -18.11
N LYS A 628 -62.84 11.43 -19.11
CA LYS A 628 -63.63 11.50 -20.36
C LYS A 628 -65.08 11.06 -20.18
N GLN A 629 -65.36 10.13 -19.26
CA GLN A 629 -66.70 9.57 -19.03
C GLN A 629 -67.53 10.40 -18.05
N LEU A 630 -66.89 11.08 -17.09
CA LEU A 630 -67.57 11.73 -15.96
C LEU A 630 -67.24 13.23 -15.90
N PRO A 631 -68.11 14.11 -16.41
CA PRO A 631 -67.89 15.55 -16.35
C PRO A 631 -67.93 16.09 -14.91
N GLY A 632 -67.02 17.02 -14.59
CA GLY A 632 -66.92 17.64 -13.26
C GLY A 632 -65.95 16.96 -12.29
N LEU A 633 -65.26 15.90 -12.73
CA LEU A 633 -64.10 15.32 -12.04
C LEU A 633 -62.81 15.93 -12.53
N ASN A 634 -61.80 15.96 -11.65
CA ASN A 634 -60.45 16.35 -12.01
C ASN A 634 -59.40 15.43 -11.37
N ALA A 635 -58.17 15.46 -11.88
CA ALA A 635 -57.06 14.65 -11.36
C ALA A 635 -55.93 15.49 -10.76
N ASP A 636 -55.35 15.03 -9.64
CA ASP A 636 -54.19 15.63 -8.97
C ASP A 636 -52.89 15.01 -9.51
N ILE A 637 -52.46 15.50 -10.66
CA ILE A 637 -51.25 15.04 -11.35
C ILE A 637 -50.00 15.28 -10.49
N ARG A 638 -50.01 16.29 -9.62
CA ARG A 638 -48.86 16.57 -8.74
C ARG A 638 -48.72 15.51 -7.68
N LEU A 639 -49.83 15.05 -7.10
CA LEU A 639 -49.82 13.93 -6.17
C LEU A 639 -49.36 12.66 -6.88
N LEU A 640 -49.86 12.38 -8.10
CA LEU A 640 -49.40 11.24 -8.90
C LEU A 640 -47.88 11.28 -9.16
N GLN A 641 -47.35 12.44 -9.54
CA GLN A 641 -45.91 12.64 -9.72
C GLN A 641 -45.12 12.51 -8.41
N TYR A 642 -45.68 13.00 -7.30
CA TYR A 642 -45.08 12.93 -5.99
C TYR A 642 -44.95 11.47 -5.53
N ASP A 643 -46.05 10.72 -5.57
CA ASP A 643 -46.10 9.31 -5.19
C ASP A 643 -45.18 8.47 -6.07
N MET A 644 -45.18 8.69 -7.39
CA MET A 644 -44.25 8.00 -8.31
C MET A 644 -42.78 8.22 -7.91
N GLN A 645 -42.42 9.44 -7.49
CA GLN A 645 -41.06 9.76 -7.05
C GLN A 645 -40.73 9.20 -5.65
N HIS A 646 -41.73 9.03 -4.79
CA HIS A 646 -41.54 8.61 -3.40
C HIS A 646 -41.77 7.11 -3.18
N PHE A 647 -42.39 6.41 -4.13
CA PHE A 647 -42.63 4.96 -4.04
C PHE A 647 -41.34 4.18 -3.79
N GLY A 648 -40.27 4.51 -4.51
CA GLY A 648 -38.95 3.90 -4.29
C GLY A 648 -38.26 4.34 -2.99
N LEU A 649 -38.73 5.36 -2.28
CA LEU A 649 -38.17 5.73 -0.98
C LEU A 649 -38.83 4.97 0.18
N GLU A 650 -39.98 4.34 -0.06
CA GLU A 650 -40.72 3.60 0.96
C GLU A 650 -40.50 2.10 0.81
N ASP A 651 -40.42 1.59 -0.43
CA ASP A 651 -40.23 0.18 -0.73
C ASP A 651 -38.92 -0.40 -0.17
N ASN A 652 -39.04 -1.41 0.70
CA ASN A 652 -37.91 -2.05 1.37
C ASN A 652 -37.06 -2.89 0.41
N TYR A 653 -37.67 -3.48 -0.63
CA TYR A 653 -36.95 -4.28 -1.62
C TYR A 653 -36.04 -3.38 -2.46
N TYR A 654 -36.53 -2.24 -2.94
CA TYR A 654 -35.73 -1.28 -3.69
C TYR A 654 -34.64 -0.61 -2.86
N LYS A 655 -34.87 -0.35 -1.57
CA LYS A 655 -33.82 0.07 -0.62
C LYS A 655 -32.71 -0.98 -0.51
N SER A 656 -33.10 -2.23 -0.28
CA SER A 656 -32.16 -3.36 -0.20
C SER A 656 -31.30 -3.47 -1.45
N LEU A 657 -31.91 -3.36 -2.64
CA LEU A 657 -31.18 -3.38 -3.90
C LEU A 657 -30.17 -2.23 -4.03
N LYS A 658 -30.53 -1.00 -3.61
CA LYS A 658 -29.60 0.14 -3.61
C LYS A 658 -28.43 -0.04 -2.65
N ASP A 659 -28.68 -0.59 -1.47
CA ASP A 659 -27.65 -0.83 -0.47
C ASP A 659 -26.69 -1.92 -0.94
N GLN A 660 -27.20 -3.02 -1.50
CA GLN A 660 -26.39 -4.06 -2.15
C GLN A 660 -25.52 -3.47 -3.27
N ARG A 661 -26.08 -2.62 -4.14
CA ARG A 661 -25.30 -1.92 -5.19
C ARG A 661 -24.17 -1.09 -4.59
N ALA A 662 -24.44 -0.37 -3.51
CA ALA A 662 -23.45 0.47 -2.84
C ALA A 662 -22.33 -0.37 -2.21
N GLN A 663 -22.66 -1.53 -1.63
CA GLN A 663 -21.69 -2.48 -1.09
C GLN A 663 -20.83 -3.09 -2.21
N LEU A 664 -21.45 -3.59 -3.28
CA LEU A 664 -20.73 -4.15 -4.43
C LEU A 664 -19.80 -3.12 -5.09
N ARG A 665 -20.20 -1.84 -5.15
CA ARG A 665 -19.36 -0.74 -5.69
C ARG A 665 -18.12 -0.48 -4.83
N LYS A 666 -18.18 -0.77 -3.54
CA LYS A 666 -17.03 -0.68 -2.63
C LYS A 666 -16.15 -1.93 -2.72
N LEU A 667 -16.75 -3.12 -2.80
CA LEU A 667 -16.02 -4.39 -2.80
C LEU A 667 -15.25 -4.63 -4.10
N ILE A 668 -15.84 -4.33 -5.26
CA ILE A 668 -15.20 -4.59 -6.56
C ILE A 668 -13.80 -3.93 -6.66
N PRO A 669 -13.62 -2.63 -6.39
CA PRO A 669 -12.28 -2.01 -6.43
C PRO A 669 -11.29 -2.60 -5.43
N ILE A 670 -11.75 -3.00 -4.24
CA ILE A 670 -10.89 -3.61 -3.21
C ILE A 670 -10.34 -4.94 -3.71
N TYR A 671 -11.23 -5.82 -4.22
CA TYR A 671 -10.85 -7.12 -4.75
C TYR A 671 -10.04 -6.99 -6.05
N SER A 672 -10.41 -6.06 -6.93
CA SER A 672 -9.64 -5.77 -8.14
C SER A 672 -8.21 -5.34 -7.83
N ARG A 673 -7.99 -4.53 -6.79
CA ARG A 673 -6.62 -4.16 -6.37
C ARG A 673 -5.89 -5.34 -5.74
N LYS A 674 -6.54 -6.06 -4.82
CA LYS A 674 -5.96 -7.20 -4.10
C LYS A 674 -5.44 -8.27 -5.06
N TYR A 675 -6.20 -8.55 -6.13
CA TYR A 675 -5.86 -9.58 -7.10
C TYR A 675 -5.44 -9.01 -8.44
N THR A 676 -4.84 -7.82 -8.47
CA THR A 676 -4.28 -7.29 -9.74
C THR A 676 -3.18 -8.24 -10.19
N ALA A 677 -3.21 -8.68 -11.45
CA ALA A 677 -2.13 -9.47 -12.00
C ALA A 677 -0.82 -8.66 -11.94
N PRO A 678 0.25 -9.18 -11.34
CA PRO A 678 1.53 -8.51 -11.36
C PRO A 678 2.07 -8.45 -12.80
N LYS A 679 3.08 -7.62 -13.00
CA LYS A 679 3.83 -7.65 -14.25
C LYS A 679 4.77 -8.85 -14.20
N TYR A 680 4.26 -10.00 -14.60
CA TYR A 680 4.94 -11.29 -14.47
C TYR A 680 6.39 -11.30 -14.98
N ILE A 681 6.71 -10.58 -16.05
CA ILE A 681 8.10 -10.47 -16.54
C ILE A 681 9.02 -9.83 -15.47
N GLU A 682 8.61 -8.70 -14.89
CA GLU A 682 9.39 -8.01 -13.85
C GLU A 682 9.52 -8.87 -12.58
N GLU A 683 8.48 -9.61 -12.24
CA GLU A 683 8.45 -10.51 -11.08
C GLU A 683 9.31 -11.75 -11.27
N ILE A 684 9.28 -12.38 -12.45
CA ILE A 684 10.16 -13.50 -12.83
C ILE A 684 11.63 -13.08 -12.62
N PHE A 685 12.03 -11.89 -13.06
CA PHE A 685 13.39 -11.38 -12.82
C PHE A 685 13.70 -11.18 -11.33
N GLY A 686 12.75 -10.63 -10.58
CA GLY A 686 12.90 -10.45 -9.13
C GLY A 686 13.12 -11.77 -8.41
N VAL A 687 12.34 -12.80 -8.72
CA VAL A 687 12.41 -14.11 -8.05
C VAL A 687 13.59 -14.95 -8.54
N LEU A 688 13.96 -14.86 -9.83
CA LEU A 688 15.15 -15.53 -10.38
C LEU A 688 16.43 -15.16 -9.62
N SER A 689 16.56 -13.91 -9.20
CA SER A 689 17.71 -13.46 -8.40
C SER A 689 17.83 -14.19 -7.07
N GLN A 690 16.70 -14.52 -6.43
CA GLN A 690 16.66 -15.28 -5.17
C GLN A 690 16.94 -16.77 -5.42
N GLY A 691 16.42 -17.31 -6.52
CA GLY A 691 16.69 -18.68 -6.95
C GLY A 691 18.17 -18.93 -7.20
N GLY A 692 18.90 -17.93 -7.71
CA GLY A 692 20.35 -17.99 -7.92
C GLY A 692 21.16 -18.28 -6.65
N VAL A 693 20.72 -17.78 -5.50
CA VAL A 693 21.41 -17.97 -4.20
C VAL A 693 21.36 -19.42 -3.72
N LYS A 694 20.29 -20.15 -4.05
CA LYS A 694 20.08 -21.55 -3.63
C LYS A 694 20.44 -22.57 -4.71
N PHE A 695 21.02 -22.14 -5.82
CA PHE A 695 21.38 -23.01 -6.92
C PHE A 695 22.69 -23.73 -6.63
N ASP A 696 22.63 -25.07 -6.53
CA ASP A 696 23.80 -25.92 -6.42
C ASP A 696 24.41 -26.10 -7.81
N GLN A 697 25.58 -25.50 -8.04
CA GLN A 697 26.26 -25.55 -9.33
C GLN A 697 26.79 -26.95 -9.68
N ASN A 698 27.16 -27.76 -8.69
CA ASN A 698 27.69 -29.11 -8.89
C ASN A 698 26.59 -30.09 -9.29
N LEU A 699 25.43 -29.96 -8.65
CA LEU A 699 24.25 -30.76 -8.98
C LEU A 699 23.41 -30.14 -10.09
N GLN A 700 23.68 -28.88 -10.47
CA GLN A 700 22.88 -28.05 -11.38
C GLN A 700 21.41 -27.92 -10.93
N TYR A 701 21.17 -27.90 -9.62
CA TYR A 701 19.84 -27.99 -9.03
C TYR A 701 19.46 -26.72 -8.26
N ALA A 702 18.25 -26.22 -8.43
CA ALA A 702 17.65 -25.22 -7.55
C ALA A 702 16.39 -25.80 -6.91
N PRO A 703 16.19 -25.68 -5.58
CA PRO A 703 14.98 -26.16 -4.94
C PRO A 703 13.72 -25.41 -5.40
N PRO A 704 12.52 -26.00 -5.25
CA PRO A 704 11.26 -25.33 -5.52
C PRO A 704 11.15 -23.98 -4.80
N ASN A 705 10.66 -22.97 -5.50
CA ASN A 705 10.57 -21.60 -4.99
C ASN A 705 9.43 -20.81 -5.67
N GLU A 706 9.30 -19.52 -5.34
CA GLU A 706 8.22 -18.66 -5.83
C GLU A 706 8.20 -18.55 -7.38
N LEU A 707 9.32 -18.78 -8.06
CA LEU A 707 9.43 -18.76 -9.52
C LEU A 707 8.51 -19.80 -10.15
N ASP A 708 8.38 -20.98 -9.53
CA ASP A 708 7.55 -22.07 -10.06
C ASP A 708 6.09 -21.61 -10.20
N THR A 709 5.60 -20.85 -9.21
CA THR A 709 4.22 -20.32 -9.20
C THR A 709 4.06 -19.18 -10.21
N VAL A 710 4.99 -18.22 -10.21
CA VAL A 710 4.95 -17.04 -11.10
C VAL A 710 5.06 -17.46 -12.57
N LEU A 711 5.93 -18.44 -12.86
CA LEU A 711 6.13 -18.98 -14.21
C LEU A 711 4.87 -19.67 -14.74
N VAL A 712 4.21 -20.49 -13.90
CA VAL A 712 2.93 -21.11 -14.28
C VAL A 712 1.89 -20.05 -14.62
N GLU A 713 1.74 -19.01 -13.80
CA GLU A 713 0.78 -17.94 -14.09
C GLU A 713 1.13 -17.18 -15.38
N TYR A 714 2.42 -16.94 -15.63
CA TYR A 714 2.90 -16.33 -16.88
C TYR A 714 2.57 -17.19 -18.11
N ILE A 715 2.84 -18.50 -18.05
CA ILE A 715 2.55 -19.44 -19.15
C ILE A 715 1.05 -19.52 -19.42
N GLN A 716 0.22 -19.60 -18.37
CA GLN A 716 -1.23 -19.70 -18.51
C GLN A 716 -1.89 -18.45 -19.12
N ARG A 717 -1.20 -17.30 -19.10
CA ARG A 717 -1.67 -16.01 -19.62
C ARG A 717 -1.03 -15.57 -20.93
N SER A 718 -0.03 -16.31 -21.39
CA SER A 718 0.69 -16.02 -22.62
C SER A 718 0.23 -16.96 -23.74
N SER A 719 0.82 -16.79 -24.92
CA SER A 719 0.67 -17.72 -26.04
C SER A 719 1.21 -19.12 -25.74
N TYR A 720 1.95 -19.30 -24.65
CA TYR A 720 2.58 -20.57 -24.28
C TYR A 720 1.61 -21.60 -23.68
N LYS A 721 0.41 -21.21 -23.26
CA LYS A 721 -0.55 -22.13 -22.63
C LYS A 721 -0.85 -23.39 -23.45
N GLU A 722 -1.11 -23.23 -24.75
CA GLU A 722 -1.43 -24.37 -25.61
C GLU A 722 -0.21 -25.26 -25.84
N ILE A 723 0.98 -24.66 -25.94
CA ILE A 723 2.25 -25.38 -26.05
C ILE A 723 2.49 -26.17 -24.76
N MET A 724 2.30 -25.56 -23.60
CA MET A 724 2.41 -26.21 -22.28
C MET A 724 1.50 -27.43 -22.15
N ASN A 725 0.25 -27.32 -22.60
CA ASN A 725 -0.70 -28.43 -22.59
C ASN A 725 -0.28 -29.54 -23.57
N ALA A 726 0.18 -29.18 -24.77
CA ALA A 726 0.69 -30.16 -25.74
C ALA A 726 1.94 -30.88 -25.19
N THR A 727 2.87 -30.16 -24.57
CA THR A 727 4.06 -30.73 -23.93
C THR A 727 3.68 -31.66 -22.78
N ALA A 728 2.70 -31.28 -21.96
CA ALA A 728 2.19 -32.14 -20.90
C ALA A 728 1.58 -33.45 -21.44
N MET A 729 0.88 -33.41 -22.59
CA MET A 729 0.40 -34.64 -23.26
C MET A 729 1.55 -35.51 -23.79
N ILE A 730 2.63 -34.89 -24.29
CA ILE A 730 3.85 -35.62 -24.70
C ILE A 730 4.51 -36.30 -23.49
N ILE A 731 4.48 -35.72 -22.30
CA ILE A 731 4.95 -36.39 -21.07
C ILE A 731 4.11 -37.63 -20.74
N GLU A 732 2.82 -37.63 -21.05
CA GLU A 732 2.01 -38.80 -20.76
C GLU A 732 2.26 -39.94 -21.77
N ASP A 733 2.19 -39.63 -23.07
CA ASP A 733 2.15 -40.65 -24.14
C ASP A 733 3.42 -40.74 -25.00
N GLY A 734 4.33 -39.78 -24.87
CA GLY A 734 5.48 -39.61 -25.74
C GLY A 734 6.76 -40.34 -25.31
N THR A 735 7.79 -40.13 -26.13
CA THR A 735 9.17 -40.60 -25.89
C THR A 735 9.98 -39.54 -25.14
N LEU A 736 11.08 -39.96 -24.50
CA LEU A 736 12.01 -39.06 -23.83
C LEU A 736 12.55 -37.98 -24.78
N ASP A 737 13.00 -38.38 -25.97
CA ASP A 737 13.57 -37.44 -26.96
C ASP A 737 12.55 -36.40 -27.43
N GLY A 738 11.30 -36.83 -27.64
CA GLY A 738 10.21 -35.92 -27.98
C GLY A 738 9.96 -34.89 -26.87
N ALA A 739 9.90 -35.34 -25.61
CA ALA A 739 9.75 -34.45 -24.46
C ALA A 739 10.93 -33.47 -24.32
N VAL A 740 12.18 -33.94 -24.42
CA VAL A 740 13.37 -33.09 -24.34
C VAL A 740 13.31 -31.99 -25.40
N SER A 741 13.02 -32.34 -26.65
CA SER A 741 12.94 -31.36 -27.75
C SER A 741 11.87 -30.30 -27.47
N THR A 742 10.66 -30.72 -27.10
CA THR A 742 9.55 -29.78 -26.89
C THR A 742 9.75 -28.90 -25.66
N ILE A 743 10.26 -29.44 -24.54
CA ILE A 743 10.58 -28.66 -23.35
C ILE A 743 11.67 -27.63 -23.67
N TRP A 744 12.71 -28.05 -24.40
CA TRP A 744 13.81 -27.18 -24.79
C TRP A 744 13.36 -26.03 -25.69
N GLU A 745 12.53 -26.32 -26.70
CA GLU A 745 11.94 -25.31 -27.58
C GLU A 745 11.09 -24.30 -26.79
N LEU A 746 10.21 -24.80 -25.92
CA LEU A 746 9.38 -23.94 -25.05
C LEU A 746 10.24 -23.07 -24.13
N ASN A 747 11.28 -23.64 -23.51
CA ASN A 747 12.20 -22.92 -22.65
C ASN A 747 12.92 -21.80 -23.41
N ASN A 748 13.41 -22.07 -24.62
CA ASN A 748 14.10 -21.07 -25.43
C ASN A 748 13.17 -19.94 -25.88
N SER A 749 11.93 -20.24 -26.26
CA SER A 749 10.95 -19.20 -26.58
C SER A 749 10.69 -18.28 -25.38
N ILE A 750 10.53 -18.85 -24.17
CA ILE A 750 10.36 -18.07 -22.95
C ILE A 750 11.62 -17.24 -22.65
N ILE A 751 12.83 -17.80 -22.78
CA ILE A 751 14.11 -17.09 -22.59
C ILE A 751 14.23 -15.90 -23.54
N GLU A 752 13.88 -16.09 -24.82
CA GLU A 752 13.91 -15.05 -25.84
C GLU A 752 12.93 -13.91 -25.51
N ASP A 753 11.69 -14.25 -25.13
CA ASP A 753 10.68 -13.28 -24.72
C ASP A 753 11.07 -12.50 -23.46
N LEU A 754 11.67 -13.19 -22.48
CA LEU A 754 12.18 -12.57 -21.27
C LEU A 754 13.49 -11.80 -21.50
N LYS A 755 14.18 -12.01 -22.64
CA LYS A 755 15.51 -11.45 -22.96
C LYS A 755 16.56 -11.81 -21.91
N MET A 756 16.53 -13.04 -21.42
CA MET A 756 17.48 -13.52 -20.41
C MET A 756 18.85 -13.80 -21.04
N THR A 757 19.91 -13.26 -20.43
CA THR A 757 21.30 -13.39 -20.93
C THR A 757 22.20 -14.29 -20.07
N PHE A 758 21.82 -14.58 -18.83
CA PHE A 758 22.63 -15.36 -17.89
C PHE A 758 22.28 -16.87 -17.93
N ASN A 759 23.29 -17.71 -18.18
CA ASN A 759 23.13 -19.16 -18.33
C ASN A 759 22.56 -19.85 -17.07
N GLN A 760 22.99 -19.44 -15.88
CA GLN A 760 22.45 -19.98 -14.61
C GLN A 760 20.95 -19.73 -14.48
N ASN A 761 20.49 -18.52 -14.81
CA ASN A 761 19.06 -18.20 -14.74
C ASN A 761 18.25 -19.01 -15.76
N ALA A 762 18.82 -19.28 -16.94
CA ALA A 762 18.20 -20.16 -17.94
C ALA A 762 18.05 -21.60 -17.43
N MET A 763 19.04 -22.13 -16.70
CA MET A 763 18.92 -23.45 -16.05
C MET A 763 17.87 -23.47 -14.94
N ILE A 764 17.81 -22.42 -14.11
CA ILE A 764 16.80 -22.30 -13.05
C ILE A 764 15.40 -22.26 -13.66
N LEU A 765 15.20 -21.46 -14.70
CA LEU A 765 13.95 -21.38 -15.45
C LEU A 765 13.56 -22.74 -16.06
N TYR A 766 14.53 -23.44 -16.67
CA TYR A 766 14.31 -24.76 -17.26
C TYR A 766 13.82 -25.78 -16.22
N MET A 767 14.39 -25.78 -15.00
CA MET A 767 13.92 -26.65 -13.92
C MET A 767 12.50 -26.29 -13.47
N SER A 768 12.22 -24.99 -13.27
CA SER A 768 10.87 -24.53 -12.93
C SER A 768 9.85 -24.89 -14.00
N LEU A 769 10.25 -24.82 -15.28
CA LEU A 769 9.41 -25.23 -16.40
C LEU A 769 9.13 -26.74 -16.38
N ILE A 770 10.14 -27.58 -16.10
CA ILE A 770 9.94 -29.02 -15.95
C ILE A 770 8.95 -29.33 -14.82
N ARG A 771 9.09 -28.70 -13.65
CA ARG A 771 8.13 -28.87 -12.54
C ARG A 771 6.72 -28.54 -12.98
N ALA A 772 6.55 -27.36 -13.59
CA ALA A 772 5.27 -26.89 -14.08
C ALA A 772 4.64 -27.85 -15.12
N ILE A 773 5.44 -28.41 -16.04
CA ILE A 773 4.96 -29.33 -17.08
C ILE A 773 4.51 -30.65 -16.46
N PHE A 774 5.30 -31.23 -15.56
CA PHE A 774 4.95 -32.48 -14.90
C PHE A 774 3.74 -32.33 -13.98
N ASP A 775 3.62 -31.21 -13.26
CA ASP A 775 2.42 -30.91 -12.47
C ASP A 775 1.17 -30.79 -13.36
N ASN A 776 1.30 -30.14 -14.52
CA ASN A 776 0.20 -30.03 -15.48
C ASN A 776 -0.17 -31.39 -16.10
N ALA A 777 0.82 -32.23 -16.47
CA ALA A 777 0.60 -33.58 -16.98
C ALA A 777 -0.15 -34.44 -15.95
N TYR A 778 0.28 -34.37 -14.70
CA TYR A 778 -0.35 -35.07 -13.58
C TYR A 778 -1.79 -34.62 -13.33
N ALA A 779 -2.09 -33.33 -13.51
CA ALA A 779 -3.44 -32.79 -13.36
C ALA A 779 -4.37 -33.18 -14.53
N LEU A 780 -3.83 -33.32 -15.74
CA LEU A 780 -4.59 -33.67 -16.94
C LEU A 780 -4.90 -35.18 -17.03
N ASN A 781 -4.05 -36.03 -16.46
CA ASN A 781 -4.24 -37.48 -16.53
C ASN A 781 -4.94 -38.05 -15.28
N PRO A 782 -6.11 -38.71 -15.41
CA PRO A 782 -6.77 -39.37 -14.29
C PRO A 782 -6.00 -40.58 -13.71
N ARG A 783 -4.99 -41.10 -14.43
CA ARG A 783 -4.12 -42.20 -14.01
C ARG A 783 -2.64 -41.88 -14.30
N PRO A 784 -2.04 -40.96 -13.53
CA PRO A 784 -0.67 -40.54 -13.79
C PRO A 784 0.34 -41.66 -13.56
N HIS A 785 1.50 -41.59 -14.21
CA HIS A 785 2.55 -42.62 -14.18
C HIS A 785 2.94 -43.08 -12.77
N LEU A 786 3.04 -42.14 -11.81
CA LEU A 786 3.39 -42.45 -10.42
C LEU A 786 2.31 -43.27 -9.67
N ASN A 787 1.07 -43.30 -10.17
CA ASN A 787 -0.04 -44.08 -9.60
C ASN A 787 -0.45 -45.28 -10.45
N ARG A 788 0.12 -45.44 -11.65
CA ARG A 788 -0.30 -46.45 -12.64
C ARG A 788 -0.09 -47.89 -12.15
N TYR A 789 0.97 -48.15 -11.38
CA TYR A 789 1.40 -49.50 -11.00
C TYR A 789 0.99 -49.91 -9.57
N SER A 790 -0.21 -49.53 -9.13
CA SER A 790 -0.70 -49.76 -7.75
C SER A 790 -0.62 -51.22 -7.28
N LYS A 791 -0.90 -52.18 -8.17
CA LYS A 791 -0.77 -53.62 -7.88
C LYS A 791 0.68 -54.03 -7.59
N ALA A 792 1.61 -53.60 -8.43
CA ALA A 792 3.04 -53.90 -8.27
C ALA A 792 3.62 -53.20 -7.03
N ASN A 793 3.19 -51.98 -6.74
CA ASN A 793 3.55 -51.28 -5.51
C ASN A 793 3.11 -52.05 -4.26
N LYS A 794 1.87 -52.55 -4.24
CA LYS A 794 1.38 -53.37 -3.12
C LYS A 794 2.22 -54.63 -2.94
N GLU A 795 2.52 -55.33 -4.04
CA GLU A 795 3.37 -56.52 -4.00
C GLU A 795 4.78 -56.21 -3.50
N PHE A 796 5.36 -55.09 -3.94
CA PHE A 796 6.66 -54.63 -3.47
C PHE A 796 6.66 -54.36 -1.97
N LEU A 797 5.65 -53.67 -1.43
CA LEU A 797 5.55 -53.39 0.01
C LEU A 797 5.45 -54.70 0.83
N GLU A 798 4.73 -55.70 0.33
CA GLU A 798 4.63 -57.02 0.97
C GLU A 798 5.98 -57.76 0.96
N LYS A 799 6.73 -57.69 -0.15
CA LYS A 799 8.07 -58.29 -0.28
C LYS A 799 9.12 -57.55 0.54
N ALA A 800 9.09 -56.22 0.55
CA ALA A 800 9.97 -55.37 1.34
C ALA A 800 9.83 -55.68 2.84
N ARG A 801 8.59 -55.83 3.34
CA ARG A 801 8.34 -56.24 4.73
C ARG A 801 9.00 -57.58 5.07
N LYS A 802 8.86 -58.58 4.21
CA LYS A 802 9.51 -59.89 4.41
C LYS A 802 11.03 -59.82 4.33
N PHE A 803 11.56 -58.92 3.49
CA PHE A 803 12.99 -58.70 3.33
C PHE A 803 13.60 -58.09 4.59
N ILE A 804 12.98 -57.06 5.18
CA ILE A 804 13.56 -56.39 6.36
C ILE A 804 13.54 -57.22 7.65
N GLU A 805 12.75 -58.30 7.67
CA GLU A 805 12.73 -59.31 8.74
C GLU A 805 13.91 -60.29 8.67
N GLN A 806 14.63 -60.35 7.54
CA GLN A 806 15.82 -61.18 7.37
C GLN A 806 17.01 -60.65 8.20
N PRO A 807 17.98 -61.50 8.57
CA PRO A 807 19.15 -61.06 9.34
C PRO A 807 20.08 -60.15 8.52
N ILE A 808 20.74 -59.18 9.19
CA ILE A 808 21.68 -58.23 8.56
C ILE A 808 22.82 -58.93 7.81
N SER A 809 23.23 -60.13 8.24
CA SER A 809 24.22 -60.95 7.54
C SER A 809 23.89 -61.21 6.07
N LEU A 810 22.61 -61.19 5.68
CA LEU A 810 22.17 -61.36 4.29
C LEU A 810 22.67 -60.22 3.37
N LEU A 811 22.89 -59.02 3.92
CA LEU A 811 23.35 -57.85 3.16
C LEU A 811 24.86 -57.90 2.83
N ASN A 812 25.63 -58.81 3.45
CA ASN A 812 27.08 -58.89 3.29
C ASN A 812 27.83 -57.56 3.53
N LEU A 813 27.34 -56.75 4.48
CA LEU A 813 27.96 -55.47 4.83
C LEU A 813 29.27 -55.66 5.59
N SER A 814 30.20 -54.73 5.41
CA SER A 814 31.47 -54.71 6.15
C SER A 814 31.27 -54.60 7.68
N GLU A 815 32.19 -55.19 8.45
CA GLU A 815 32.12 -55.23 9.92
C GLU A 815 32.14 -53.83 10.55
N THR A 816 32.73 -52.84 9.87
CA THR A 816 32.79 -51.44 10.28
C THR A 816 31.42 -50.77 10.35
N ILE A 817 30.44 -51.27 9.59
CA ILE A 817 29.07 -50.72 9.53
C ILE A 817 28.14 -51.45 10.50
N VAL A 818 28.21 -52.78 10.51
CA VAL A 818 27.27 -53.61 11.29
C VAL A 818 27.69 -53.70 12.76
N GLY A 819 29.00 -53.82 13.02
CA GLY A 819 29.55 -54.20 14.31
C GLY A 819 29.21 -55.65 14.68
N ALA A 820 30.15 -56.36 15.33
CA ALA A 820 30.03 -57.79 15.63
C ALA A 820 28.74 -58.21 16.39
N LYS A 821 28.10 -57.27 17.11
CA LYS A 821 26.90 -57.53 17.94
C LYS A 821 25.57 -57.50 17.17
N ARG A 822 25.52 -56.97 15.94
CA ARG A 822 24.26 -56.78 15.19
C ARG A 822 24.04 -57.75 14.03
N VAL A 823 25.01 -58.61 13.72
CA VAL A 823 25.01 -59.50 12.53
C VAL A 823 23.73 -60.34 12.39
N ASN A 824 23.18 -60.84 13.50
CA ASN A 824 21.96 -61.66 13.51
C ASN A 824 20.67 -60.89 13.80
N GLN A 825 20.74 -59.56 13.94
CA GLN A 825 19.53 -58.75 14.10
C GLN A 825 18.81 -58.59 12.75
N PRO A 826 17.50 -58.33 12.74
CA PRO A 826 16.77 -58.04 11.51
C PRO A 826 17.28 -56.78 10.80
N ILE A 827 17.23 -56.75 9.48
CA ILE A 827 17.68 -55.60 8.65
C ILE A 827 17.03 -54.28 9.09
N TYR A 828 15.76 -54.27 9.49
CA TYR A 828 15.10 -53.03 9.94
C TYR A 828 15.78 -52.39 11.17
N SER A 829 16.49 -53.16 12.00
CA SER A 829 17.20 -52.62 13.17
C SER A 829 18.40 -51.76 12.80
N LEU A 830 18.95 -51.95 11.60
CA LEU A 830 20.00 -51.11 11.05
C LEU A 830 19.50 -49.70 10.72
N MET A 831 18.21 -49.57 10.37
CA MET A 831 17.59 -48.32 9.94
C MET A 831 16.75 -47.63 11.03
N LEU A 832 16.46 -48.32 12.15
CA LEU A 832 15.66 -47.82 13.27
C LEU A 832 16.20 -46.55 13.93
N SER A 833 17.52 -46.35 13.93
CA SER A 833 18.17 -45.18 14.53
C SER A 833 18.30 -43.98 13.59
N SER A 834 17.79 -44.11 12.37
CA SER A 834 18.16 -43.23 11.28
C SER A 834 17.07 -42.19 10.99
N LYS A 835 17.47 -40.93 10.78
CA LYS A 835 16.55 -39.86 10.31
C LYS A 835 16.22 -40.00 8.81
N TYR A 836 16.61 -41.11 8.19
CA TYR A 836 16.58 -41.31 6.74
C TYR A 836 15.26 -41.97 6.34
N SER A 837 14.60 -41.42 5.32
CA SER A 837 13.34 -41.96 4.81
C SER A 837 13.11 -41.56 3.37
N PHE A 838 12.68 -42.52 2.56
CA PHE A 838 12.20 -42.26 1.20
C PHE A 838 10.70 -41.94 1.14
N GLU A 839 9.99 -41.94 2.28
CA GLU A 839 8.54 -41.76 2.33
C GLU A 839 8.10 -40.44 1.69
N HIS A 840 8.83 -39.35 1.88
CA HIS A 840 8.47 -38.03 1.34
C HIS A 840 8.48 -37.97 -0.20
N ILE A 841 9.23 -38.85 -0.86
CA ILE A 841 9.36 -38.87 -2.32
C ILE A 841 8.02 -39.23 -2.98
N GLN A 842 7.14 -39.96 -2.29
CA GLN A 842 5.83 -40.35 -2.83
C GLN A 842 4.91 -39.16 -3.16
N PHE A 843 5.19 -37.98 -2.60
CA PHE A 843 4.41 -36.76 -2.81
C PHE A 843 4.96 -35.86 -3.91
N LEU A 844 6.11 -36.22 -4.51
CA LEU A 844 6.73 -35.47 -5.58
C LEU A 844 6.24 -35.96 -6.94
N THR A 845 6.06 -35.02 -7.86
CA THR A 845 5.41 -35.24 -9.18
C THR A 845 6.39 -35.18 -10.35
N ASN A 846 7.59 -34.63 -10.14
CA ASN A 846 8.57 -34.37 -11.19
C ASN A 846 9.87 -35.14 -10.95
N PRO A 847 10.60 -35.53 -12.02
CA PRO A 847 11.77 -36.39 -11.88
C PRO A 847 12.97 -35.69 -11.21
N ILE A 848 13.08 -34.36 -11.31
CA ILE A 848 14.25 -33.62 -10.80
C ILE A 848 14.26 -33.63 -9.27
N ASP A 849 13.13 -33.26 -8.66
CA ASP A 849 13.03 -33.19 -7.20
C ASP A 849 13.08 -34.59 -6.58
N ILE A 850 12.48 -35.59 -7.24
CA ILE A 850 12.60 -37.01 -6.85
C ILE A 850 14.08 -37.43 -6.84
N LEU A 851 14.83 -37.13 -7.90
CA LEU A 851 16.25 -37.49 -8.01
C LEU A 851 17.11 -36.80 -6.96
N TYR A 852 16.87 -35.52 -6.71
CA TYR A 852 17.58 -34.76 -5.70
C TYR A 852 17.31 -35.31 -4.30
N GLN A 853 16.06 -35.63 -3.95
CA GLN A 853 15.74 -36.26 -2.67
C GLN A 853 16.38 -37.65 -2.54
N ILE A 854 16.38 -38.45 -3.62
CA ILE A 854 17.09 -39.74 -3.61
C ILE A 854 18.58 -39.52 -3.31
N HIS A 855 19.21 -38.56 -3.99
CA HIS A 855 20.60 -38.24 -3.80
C HIS A 855 20.93 -37.82 -2.37
N LEU A 856 20.12 -36.94 -1.77
CA LEU A 856 20.30 -36.52 -0.37
C LEU A 856 20.24 -37.71 0.59
N GLN A 857 19.26 -38.60 0.44
CA GLN A 857 19.18 -39.79 1.28
C GLN A 857 20.39 -40.72 1.07
N CYS A 858 20.85 -40.89 -0.18
CA CYS A 858 22.04 -41.67 -0.49
C CYS A 858 23.32 -41.09 0.14
N GLN A 859 23.48 -39.76 0.18
CA GLN A 859 24.62 -39.11 0.82
C GLN A 859 24.57 -39.24 2.34
N GLN A 860 23.39 -39.12 2.94
CA GLN A 860 23.25 -39.23 4.39
C GLN A 860 23.67 -40.61 4.94
N LEU A 861 23.58 -41.67 4.13
CA LEU A 861 24.05 -43.00 4.50
C LEU A 861 25.55 -43.08 4.80
N PHE A 862 26.39 -42.15 4.30
CA PHE A 862 27.82 -42.11 4.66
C PHE A 862 28.05 -41.93 6.17
N GLN A 863 27.09 -41.31 6.88
CA GLN A 863 27.13 -41.13 8.33
C GLN A 863 27.02 -42.44 9.12
N LEU A 864 26.53 -43.52 8.50
CA LEU A 864 26.48 -44.85 9.12
C LEU A 864 27.85 -45.53 9.16
N SER A 865 28.82 -45.03 8.39
CA SER A 865 30.20 -45.51 8.44
C SER A 865 31.01 -44.72 9.46
N SER A 866 31.67 -45.41 10.39
CA SER A 866 32.59 -44.78 11.34
C SER A 866 33.79 -44.11 10.66
N THR A 867 34.10 -44.46 9.41
CA THR A 867 35.21 -43.89 8.62
C THR A 867 34.77 -42.77 7.69
N GLY A 868 33.48 -42.38 7.69
CA GLY A 868 32.92 -41.41 6.75
C GLY A 868 32.93 -41.85 5.27
N THR A 869 33.37 -43.08 4.99
CA THR A 869 33.51 -43.64 3.64
C THR A 869 32.79 -44.98 3.54
N LEU A 870 32.11 -45.22 2.42
CA LEU A 870 31.42 -46.48 2.13
C LEU A 870 31.98 -47.11 0.86
N SER A 871 32.22 -48.42 0.89
CA SER A 871 32.51 -49.17 -0.33
C SER A 871 31.29 -49.15 -1.25
N PRO A 872 31.44 -49.14 -2.59
CA PRO A 872 30.28 -49.14 -3.50
C PRO A 872 29.29 -50.30 -3.26
N PRO A 873 29.74 -51.54 -2.96
CA PRO A 873 28.84 -52.63 -2.57
C PRO A 873 28.09 -52.35 -1.27
N ASP A 874 28.77 -51.86 -0.22
CA ASP A 874 28.13 -51.53 1.05
C ASP A 874 27.07 -50.43 0.86
N HIS A 875 27.40 -49.40 0.07
CA HIS A 875 26.48 -48.30 -0.23
C HIS A 875 25.22 -48.79 -0.93
N GLN A 876 25.36 -49.67 -1.94
CA GLN A 876 24.22 -50.27 -2.64
C GLN A 876 23.33 -51.10 -1.70
N MET A 877 23.93 -51.88 -0.79
CA MET A 877 23.18 -52.72 0.15
C MET A 877 22.50 -51.90 1.25
N LEU A 878 23.11 -50.80 1.68
CA LEU A 878 22.48 -49.85 2.60
C LEU A 878 21.30 -49.13 1.94
N ILE A 879 21.39 -48.76 0.66
CA ILE A 879 20.27 -48.17 -0.07
C ILE A 879 19.14 -49.19 -0.22
N LEU A 880 19.45 -50.45 -0.58
CA LEU A 880 18.47 -51.54 -0.61
C LEU A 880 17.75 -51.71 0.74
N ALA A 881 18.51 -51.74 1.83
CA ALA A 881 17.96 -51.85 3.18
C ALA A 881 17.10 -50.63 3.55
N LEU A 882 17.50 -49.41 3.17
CA LEU A 882 16.75 -48.19 3.43
C LEU A 882 15.42 -48.16 2.64
N VAL A 883 15.48 -48.43 1.33
CA VAL A 883 14.31 -48.54 0.45
C VAL A 883 13.33 -49.59 0.98
N ALA A 884 13.82 -50.72 1.50
CA ALA A 884 12.95 -51.77 2.05
C ALA A 884 12.35 -51.41 3.42
N SER A 885 13.08 -50.64 4.23
CA SER A 885 12.69 -50.29 5.62
C SER A 885 11.69 -49.14 5.68
N THR A 886 11.86 -48.13 4.83
CA THR A 886 10.97 -46.96 4.73
C THR A 886 10.53 -46.75 3.27
N PRO A 887 9.86 -47.74 2.65
CA PRO A 887 9.50 -47.67 1.24
C PRO A 887 8.43 -46.58 1.00
N PRO A 888 8.57 -45.74 -0.05
CA PRO A 888 7.46 -44.94 -0.51
C PRO A 888 6.34 -45.87 -0.99
N SER A 889 5.08 -45.48 -0.75
CA SER A 889 3.93 -46.33 -1.09
C SER A 889 3.80 -46.63 -2.58
N ASN A 890 4.47 -45.86 -3.43
CA ASN A 890 4.52 -45.98 -4.88
C ASN A 890 5.94 -46.25 -5.43
N ALA A 891 6.79 -46.95 -4.67
CA ALA A 891 8.20 -47.20 -5.03
C ALA A 891 8.44 -47.77 -6.44
N VAL A 892 7.64 -48.74 -6.87
CA VAL A 892 7.77 -49.35 -8.21
C VAL A 892 7.41 -48.35 -9.28
N SER A 893 6.33 -47.59 -9.08
CA SER A 893 5.97 -46.52 -10.00
C SER A 893 7.06 -45.46 -10.11
N ILE A 894 7.68 -45.05 -8.98
CA ILE A 894 8.80 -44.10 -8.98
C ILE A 894 9.99 -44.66 -9.76
N ALA A 895 10.35 -45.92 -9.57
CA ALA A 895 11.47 -46.53 -10.29
C ALA A 895 11.24 -46.57 -11.81
N ILE A 896 10.07 -47.01 -12.26
CA ILE A 896 9.69 -47.01 -13.69
C ILE A 896 9.64 -45.56 -14.24
N PHE A 897 9.09 -44.64 -13.45
CA PHE A 897 9.02 -43.22 -13.81
C PHE A 897 10.41 -42.60 -14.00
N LEU A 898 11.37 -42.90 -13.11
CA LEU A 898 12.75 -42.43 -13.22
C LEU A 898 13.54 -43.13 -14.32
N GLU A 899 13.22 -44.39 -14.64
CA GLU A 899 13.79 -45.08 -15.80
C GLU A 899 13.40 -44.37 -17.09
N LYS A 900 12.13 -43.96 -17.20
CA LYS A 900 11.62 -43.21 -18.37
C LYS A 900 12.11 -41.74 -18.39
N TRP A 901 11.96 -41.01 -17.29
CA TRP A 901 12.10 -39.54 -17.25
C TRP A 901 13.31 -39.02 -16.51
N GLY A 902 14.01 -39.85 -15.74
CA GLY A 902 15.17 -39.43 -14.94
C GLY A 902 16.43 -39.10 -15.76
N ASN A 903 16.35 -39.14 -17.10
CA ASN A 903 17.39 -38.67 -18.02
C ASN A 903 17.08 -37.28 -18.60
N LEU A 904 15.92 -36.67 -18.29
CA LEU A 904 15.62 -35.28 -18.64
C LEU A 904 16.62 -34.29 -18.05
N PHE A 905 17.31 -34.70 -16.99
CA PHE A 905 18.31 -33.93 -16.28
C PHE A 905 19.63 -34.71 -16.24
N SER A 906 20.60 -34.29 -17.05
CA SER A 906 21.86 -35.00 -17.25
C SER A 906 22.92 -34.56 -16.24
N ASN A 907 22.84 -35.07 -15.00
CA ASN A 907 23.90 -34.96 -14.01
C ASN A 907 24.42 -36.36 -13.62
N ALA A 908 25.74 -36.56 -13.69
CA ALA A 908 26.36 -37.87 -13.44
C ALA A 908 26.15 -38.36 -11.99
N THR A 909 26.22 -37.44 -11.02
CA THR A 909 26.05 -37.73 -9.58
C THR A 909 24.61 -38.14 -9.26
N LEU A 910 23.63 -37.40 -9.79
CA LEU A 910 22.21 -37.76 -9.65
C LEU A 910 21.90 -39.06 -10.41
N SER A 911 22.51 -39.29 -11.58
CA SER A 911 22.33 -40.52 -12.36
C SER A 911 22.85 -41.77 -11.63
N LYS A 912 23.95 -41.63 -10.88
CA LYS A 912 24.44 -42.70 -9.99
C LYS A 912 23.43 -43.01 -8.90
N SER A 913 22.92 -41.97 -8.22
CA SER A 913 21.93 -42.11 -7.15
C SER A 913 20.62 -42.72 -7.65
N LYS A 914 20.17 -42.31 -8.86
CA LYS A 914 19.04 -42.90 -9.59
C LYS A 914 19.22 -44.40 -9.77
N ARG A 915 20.37 -44.82 -10.30
CA ARG A 915 20.63 -46.22 -10.62
C ARG A 915 20.62 -47.07 -9.35
N MET A 916 21.24 -46.58 -8.28
CA MET A 916 21.24 -47.26 -6.98
C MET A 916 19.82 -47.49 -6.44
N PHE A 917 18.94 -46.49 -6.55
CA PHE A 917 17.53 -46.61 -6.15
C PHE A 917 16.76 -47.61 -7.02
N ILE A 918 16.89 -47.53 -8.36
CA ILE A 918 16.22 -48.46 -9.28
C ILE A 918 16.70 -49.90 -9.04
N ASP A 919 18.00 -50.10 -8.83
CA ASP A 919 18.58 -51.41 -8.52
C ASP A 919 18.11 -51.94 -7.17
N ALA A 920 17.96 -51.07 -6.16
CA ALA A 920 17.38 -51.43 -4.87
C ALA A 920 15.91 -51.89 -5.00
N VAL A 921 15.08 -51.16 -5.73
CA VAL A 921 13.70 -51.58 -5.99
C VAL A 921 13.67 -52.90 -6.78
N SER A 922 14.53 -53.01 -7.80
CA SER A 922 14.67 -54.20 -8.65
C SER A 922 15.15 -55.44 -7.89
N GLY A 923 15.94 -55.25 -6.84
CA GLY A 923 16.40 -56.31 -5.95
C GLY A 923 15.27 -56.98 -5.14
N ILE A 924 14.14 -56.28 -4.95
CA ILE A 924 12.97 -56.79 -4.22
C ILE A 924 11.89 -57.29 -5.19
N ILE A 925 11.68 -56.59 -6.30
CA ILE A 925 10.68 -56.95 -7.32
C ILE A 925 11.24 -56.78 -8.73
N ASN A 926 10.95 -57.72 -9.63
CA ASN A 926 11.46 -57.65 -11.01
C ASN A 926 10.66 -56.61 -11.81
N ILE A 927 11.22 -55.41 -11.98
CA ILE A 927 10.60 -54.29 -12.69
C ILE A 927 10.42 -54.58 -14.19
N VAL A 928 11.38 -55.26 -14.83
CA VAL A 928 11.37 -55.55 -16.28
C VAL A 928 10.13 -56.37 -16.68
N LYS A 929 9.73 -57.34 -15.85
CA LYS A 929 8.51 -58.12 -16.12
C LYS A 929 7.22 -57.30 -16.01
N ILE A 930 7.22 -56.23 -15.20
CA ILE A 930 6.02 -55.42 -14.95
C ILE A 930 5.75 -54.46 -16.11
N THR A 931 6.81 -53.93 -16.73
CA THR A 931 6.70 -53.02 -17.88
C THR A 931 6.22 -53.71 -19.15
N ASP A 932 6.45 -55.02 -19.30
CA ASP A 932 6.01 -55.80 -20.46
C ASP A 932 4.51 -56.20 -20.38
N ASP A 933 3.94 -56.23 -19.18
CA ASP A 933 2.57 -56.68 -18.90
C ASP A 933 1.52 -55.53 -18.85
N SER A 934 1.94 -54.27 -19.05
CA SER A 934 1.15 -53.03 -18.83
C SER A 934 0.95 -52.18 -20.07
#